data_AF-A0A6N8YRP0-F1
#
_entry.id   AF-A0A6N8YRP0-F1
#
_cell.length_a   1.000
_cell.length_b   1.000
_cell.length_c   1.000
_cell.angle_alpha   90.00
_cell.angle_beta   90.00
_cell.angle_gamma   90.00
#
_symmetry.space_group_name_H-M   'P 1'
#
loop_
_entity.id
_entity.type
_entity.pdbx_description
1 polymer ?
#
loop_
_entity_poly.entity_id
_entity_poly.type
_entity_poly.pdbx_seq_one_letter_code
_entity_poly.pdbx_strand_id
1 'polypeptide(L)'
;MRRRPHLRPGAVQARLPAARARPARDTQADQRPPGVQLLLRPGLGADHRVLLPALRGDGGERIPAAGAPADQRHPTRHRRPQAQARRRRHIVNARLGLDIGGTFTDAVGVLDGDLVWAKAETTHHDLKDCFMEAAARAAERLGADLADVARDAEALIYSTTVGTNTLIERSGPKLGLLTTMGFEDTLKVGRSRSWADGMPLEVRFAKGRARKPEPLIPRDEFTVSLRERIDSRGQVLIPLDEDEVRSQVQRLVDLGVRGFVIVLLNSFINPEHENRVRDLIHEEYPEVYLGRMPVFLSHEVSPQMGEYRRSLTTIIDAYLRVNTEEHILDISNDLLDMGYRKPLFLAKCTGGISSVSRTRPVHLLGSGPVAGVFGARALAEEYGLRNVLLTDMGGTSFDAGLIVEARDRLYEADPVFDRWRVQVPVIAHWSIGAGGGSIAYIEDRRLHVGPRSARSRPGPACYGRGGTEPTVTDADVVLGYIDPDYFLGGRIKLAAALAAEAVRTRVAEPLGMTVDEAAWHIRHQIDGIMGQELYMRTALNSGSDPREFTAFAVGGAGPVHAAGYAEFADVRRIALPPFAGAFGAFGTLSMDLVQTYEKGRKVVIRMPGSTEFDPAAADVLNGEIEELLVSAGRDIAEEGLDPDAVSFVLELQMSYGMQRQTLDIPHSGLHVDGAADLSTLFDRFQNAYADSFGEGSTSPESGAEVRLVRLNVIGASEKLALPSFEAAPAMPPPIGSRRVLWELERGWEETPVYRLDDLGPGAAMEGPVLIEAEDSVGAAPRGWYFRLDEHRMGWLEKQT
;
A
#
# COMPACT_ATOMS: atom_id res chain seq x y z
N MET A 1 -20.48 54.37 10.13
CA MET A 1 -19.62 55.44 10.69
C MET A 1 -18.16 54.99 10.65
N ARG A 2 -17.25 55.93 10.35
CA ARG A 2 -15.77 55.83 10.29
C ARG A 2 -15.12 55.11 9.09
N ARG A 3 -14.94 55.93 8.04
CA ARG A 3 -13.97 55.83 6.92
C ARG A 3 -12.51 55.78 7.45
N ARG A 4 -11.53 55.09 6.82
CA ARG A 4 -10.65 55.47 5.67
C ARG A 4 -9.41 54.52 5.72
N PRO A 5 -8.47 54.47 4.74
CA PRO A 5 -8.58 54.53 3.27
C PRO A 5 -7.72 53.46 2.52
N HIS A 6 -7.96 53.34 1.22
CA HIS A 6 -7.08 52.71 0.23
C HIS A 6 -5.77 53.48 0.00
N LEU A 7 -4.68 52.76 -0.29
CA LEU A 7 -3.48 53.31 -0.95
C LEU A 7 -3.16 52.45 -2.20
N ARG A 8 -3.02 53.14 -3.33
CA ARG A 8 -2.54 52.64 -4.62
C ARG A 8 -1.00 52.83 -4.73
N PRO A 9 -0.33 52.09 -5.64
CA PRO A 9 1.13 51.92 -5.65
C PRO A 9 1.85 53.09 -6.32
N GLY A 10 2.98 53.49 -5.72
CA GLY A 10 3.91 54.50 -6.25
C GLY A 10 5.32 53.94 -6.34
N ALA A 11 5.94 54.13 -7.50
CA ALA A 11 7.26 53.69 -7.90
C ALA A 11 8.40 54.16 -6.99
N VAL A 12 9.44 53.33 -6.83
CA VAL A 12 10.80 53.79 -6.50
C VAL A 12 11.81 53.02 -7.32
N GLN A 13 12.54 53.78 -8.12
CA GLN A 13 13.67 53.41 -8.96
C GLN A 13 14.97 53.64 -8.15
N ALA A 14 15.96 52.77 -8.40
CA ALA A 14 17.41 52.93 -8.18
C ALA A 14 17.97 52.98 -6.74
N ARG A 15 18.89 52.04 -6.43
CA ARG A 15 20.35 52.29 -6.37
C ARG A 15 21.13 51.03 -5.92
N LEU A 16 22.06 50.59 -6.76
CA LEU A 16 23.19 49.72 -6.42
C LEU A 16 24.21 50.49 -5.55
N PRO A 17 25.08 49.77 -4.83
CA PRO A 17 26.48 50.15 -4.82
C PRO A 17 27.41 48.99 -5.22
N ALA A 18 28.41 49.36 -6.01
CA ALA A 18 29.55 48.55 -6.42
C ALA A 18 30.58 48.39 -5.29
N ALA A 19 31.31 47.27 -5.28
CA ALA A 19 32.57 47.12 -4.56
C ALA A 19 33.67 46.58 -5.48
N ARG A 20 34.86 47.17 -5.33
CA ARG A 20 36.00 47.22 -6.24
C ARG A 20 37.00 46.06 -6.05
N ALA A 21 37.88 46.00 -7.06
CA ALA A 21 38.96 45.07 -7.35
C ALA A 21 40.25 45.15 -6.49
N ARG A 22 40.94 43.98 -6.47
CA ARG A 22 42.42 43.70 -6.55
C ARG A 22 43.32 43.95 -5.32
N PRO A 23 44.52 43.29 -5.18
CA PRO A 23 45.41 42.73 -6.23
C PRO A 23 46.09 41.35 -5.96
N ALA A 24 46.94 40.96 -6.92
CA ALA A 24 47.65 39.69 -7.12
C ALA A 24 49.03 39.58 -6.42
N ARG A 25 49.57 38.34 -6.33
CA ARG A 25 51.00 38.02 -6.54
C ARG A 25 51.24 36.51 -6.79
N ASP A 26 52.10 36.27 -7.79
CA ASP A 26 52.66 35.01 -8.31
C ASP A 26 53.46 34.18 -7.31
N THR A 27 53.56 32.85 -7.55
CA THR A 27 54.84 32.18 -7.90
C THR A 27 54.63 30.78 -8.48
N GLN A 28 55.50 30.45 -9.45
CA GLN A 28 55.51 29.33 -10.39
C GLN A 28 55.97 27.98 -9.81
N ALA A 29 55.57 26.87 -10.47
CA ALA A 29 56.43 25.86 -11.13
C ALA A 29 55.58 24.59 -11.39
N ASP A 30 55.17 24.30 -12.63
CA ASP A 30 55.89 23.55 -13.67
C ASP A 30 55.66 22.04 -13.59
N GLN A 31 54.83 21.51 -14.51
CA GLN A 31 55.07 20.30 -15.32
C GLN A 31 53.80 19.87 -16.10
N ARG A 32 53.98 19.69 -17.40
CA ARG A 32 53.12 19.13 -18.46
C ARG A 32 54.07 18.29 -19.36
N PRO A 33 53.61 17.52 -20.37
CA PRO A 33 52.38 16.73 -20.63
C PRO A 33 52.83 15.31 -21.13
N PRO A 34 52.22 14.54 -22.10
CA PRO A 34 51.00 14.64 -22.94
C PRO A 34 50.07 13.38 -22.85
N GLY A 35 48.82 13.33 -23.31
CA GLY A 35 48.24 13.76 -24.58
C GLY A 35 48.33 12.60 -25.60
N VAL A 36 47.25 11.85 -25.82
CA VAL A 36 47.15 10.88 -26.93
C VAL A 36 45.94 11.21 -27.81
N GLN A 37 46.26 11.30 -29.09
CA GLN A 37 45.48 11.78 -30.23
C GLN A 37 44.87 10.59 -30.98
N LEU A 38 43.71 10.82 -31.60
CA LEU A 38 43.09 9.95 -32.61
C LEU A 38 44.05 9.60 -33.75
N LEU A 39 43.99 8.33 -34.18
CA LEU A 39 44.58 7.84 -35.43
C LEU A 39 43.49 7.18 -36.29
N LEU A 40 43.06 7.92 -37.31
CA LEU A 40 42.50 7.40 -38.56
C LEU A 40 43.66 7.22 -39.55
N ARG A 41 43.74 6.09 -40.29
CA ARG A 41 44.14 6.03 -41.73
C ARG A 41 44.14 4.60 -42.33
N PRO A 42 44.25 4.41 -43.67
CA PRO A 42 43.21 3.81 -44.53
C PRO A 42 43.65 2.51 -45.25
N GLY A 43 42.73 1.94 -46.05
CA GLY A 43 42.80 0.60 -46.63
C GLY A 43 43.52 0.38 -47.96
N LEU A 44 43.34 -0.85 -48.48
CA LEU A 44 43.57 -1.47 -49.80
C LEU A 44 43.22 -2.96 -49.59
N GLY A 45 42.52 -3.75 -50.41
CA GLY A 45 41.87 -3.65 -51.72
C GLY A 45 41.45 -5.07 -52.13
N ALA A 46 40.34 -5.16 -52.88
CA ALA A 46 39.94 -6.18 -53.86
C ALA A 46 39.82 -7.69 -53.53
N ASP A 47 38.65 -8.20 -53.94
CA ASP A 47 38.40 -9.47 -54.66
C ASP A 47 37.77 -10.71 -53.98
N HIS A 48 36.62 -11.04 -54.57
CA HIS A 48 36.05 -12.37 -54.85
C HIS A 48 35.02 -13.05 -53.90
N ARG A 49 33.79 -13.05 -54.44
CA ARG A 49 32.86 -14.19 -54.66
C ARG A 49 32.18 -14.86 -53.45
N VAL A 50 30.89 -14.53 -53.32
CA VAL A 50 29.72 -15.43 -53.40
C VAL A 50 29.99 -16.93 -53.18
N LEU A 51 29.29 -17.53 -52.20
CA LEU A 51 28.44 -18.72 -52.39
C LEU A 51 27.63 -19.04 -51.12
N LEU A 52 26.31 -18.98 -51.25
CA LEU A 52 25.36 -19.77 -50.44
C LEU A 52 25.62 -21.27 -50.67
N PRO A 53 25.16 -22.15 -49.76
CA PRO A 53 23.98 -22.91 -50.14
C PRO A 53 22.98 -23.18 -48.99
N ALA A 54 21.71 -23.15 -49.37
CA ALA A 54 20.61 -23.81 -48.70
C ALA A 54 20.61 -25.32 -49.01
N LEU A 55 20.08 -26.16 -48.10
CA LEU A 55 18.90 -27.04 -48.32
C LEU A 55 18.80 -28.19 -47.29
N ARG A 56 17.64 -28.23 -46.63
CA ARG A 56 16.71 -29.35 -46.34
C ARG A 56 17.24 -30.80 -46.25
N GLY A 57 16.73 -31.52 -45.26
CA GLY A 57 16.56 -32.98 -45.33
C GLY A 57 16.05 -33.62 -44.03
N ASP A 58 14.81 -34.10 -44.05
CA ASP A 58 14.12 -34.95 -43.07
C ASP A 58 14.86 -36.25 -42.69
N GLY A 59 14.48 -36.83 -41.56
CA GLY A 59 14.34 -38.29 -41.45
C GLY A 59 15.01 -38.99 -40.27
N GLY A 60 14.20 -39.33 -39.26
CA GLY A 60 13.93 -40.73 -38.91
C GLY A 60 15.04 -41.63 -38.34
N GLU A 61 14.82 -41.99 -37.07
CA GLU A 61 14.96 -43.33 -36.46
C GLU A 61 16.29 -43.82 -35.84
N ARG A 62 16.04 -44.52 -34.71
CA ARG A 62 16.92 -45.18 -33.72
C ARG A 62 17.59 -46.43 -34.36
N ILE A 63 18.64 -47.10 -33.86
CA ILE A 63 18.91 -47.89 -32.62
C ILE A 63 20.35 -48.53 -32.85
N PRO A 64 20.98 -49.44 -32.05
CA PRO A 64 21.46 -49.51 -30.65
C PRO A 64 23.01 -49.68 -30.44
N ALA A 65 23.39 -49.51 -29.17
CA ALA A 65 24.46 -50.12 -28.32
C ALA A 65 25.59 -51.04 -28.84
N ALA A 66 26.79 -50.78 -28.31
CA ALA A 66 27.82 -51.72 -27.80
C ALA A 66 28.76 -50.87 -26.89
N GLY A 67 29.34 -51.26 -25.74
CA GLY A 67 29.72 -52.53 -25.12
C GLY A 67 31.05 -52.23 -24.38
N ALA A 68 31.12 -52.49 -23.07
CA ALA A 68 32.18 -52.05 -22.15
C ALA A 68 33.59 -52.67 -22.38
N PRO A 69 34.62 -52.22 -21.62
CA PRO A 69 35.07 -53.09 -20.52
C PRO A 69 35.39 -52.38 -19.18
N ALA A 70 35.37 -53.20 -18.12
CA ALA A 70 35.66 -52.96 -16.69
C ALA A 70 37.13 -52.56 -16.42
N ASP A 71 37.63 -52.16 -15.24
CA ASP A 71 37.29 -52.36 -13.82
C ASP A 71 38.16 -51.35 -13.01
N GLN A 72 37.70 -50.82 -11.87
CA GLN A 72 38.49 -50.59 -10.63
C GLN A 72 37.70 -49.78 -9.55
N ARG A 73 37.03 -50.56 -8.70
CA ARG A 73 36.73 -50.46 -7.25
C ARG A 73 37.00 -49.14 -6.49
N HIS A 74 35.93 -48.57 -5.93
CA HIS A 74 35.89 -47.64 -4.79
C HIS A 74 35.41 -48.35 -3.49
N PRO A 75 35.79 -47.87 -2.28
CA PRO A 75 35.40 -48.47 -1.02
C PRO A 75 34.00 -48.04 -0.55
N THR A 76 33.39 -48.95 0.19
CA THR A 76 32.04 -48.99 0.77
C THR A 76 31.61 -47.74 1.56
N ARG A 77 30.48 -47.12 1.17
CA ARG A 77 29.69 -46.19 2.00
C ARG A 77 28.57 -46.93 2.72
N HIS A 78 28.49 -46.67 4.03
CA HIS A 78 27.44 -47.13 4.94
C HIS A 78 26.03 -46.79 4.43
N ARG A 79 25.13 -47.77 4.48
CA ARG A 79 23.68 -47.61 4.29
C ARG A 79 23.12 -46.65 5.35
N ARG A 80 22.59 -45.50 4.92
CA ARG A 80 21.63 -44.71 5.71
C ARG A 80 20.30 -45.48 5.77
N PRO A 81 19.55 -45.44 6.88
CA PRO A 81 18.22 -46.05 6.96
C PRO A 81 17.28 -45.34 5.99
N GLN A 82 16.49 -46.11 5.24
CA GLN A 82 15.37 -45.59 4.45
C GLN A 82 14.41 -44.86 5.39
N ALA A 83 14.28 -43.55 5.22
CA ALA A 83 13.15 -42.81 5.74
C ALA A 83 11.87 -43.46 5.20
N GLN A 84 10.99 -43.89 6.10
CA GLN A 84 9.65 -44.33 5.75
C GLN A 84 9.00 -43.25 4.87
N ALA A 85 8.55 -43.66 3.69
CA ALA A 85 7.73 -42.81 2.83
C ALA A 85 6.50 -42.38 3.65
N ARG A 86 6.48 -41.12 4.10
CA ARG A 86 5.27 -40.47 4.62
C ARG A 86 4.19 -40.68 3.56
N ARG A 87 3.06 -41.28 3.94
CA ARG A 87 1.88 -41.36 3.07
C ARG A 87 1.57 -39.93 2.61
N ARG A 88 1.66 -39.70 1.30
CA ARG A 88 1.31 -38.43 0.67
C ARG A 88 -0.16 -38.14 0.99
N ARG A 89 -0.43 -37.05 1.72
CA ARG A 89 -1.76 -36.46 1.72
C ARG A 89 -1.93 -35.80 0.37
N HIS A 90 -2.98 -36.15 -0.37
CA HIS A 90 -3.43 -35.30 -1.47
C HIS A 90 -3.96 -34.03 -0.82
N ILE A 91 -3.35 -32.90 -1.15
CA ILE A 91 -3.75 -31.59 -0.66
C ILE A 91 -4.75 -31.11 -1.69
N VAL A 92 -6.04 -31.07 -1.37
CA VAL A 92 -7.07 -30.54 -2.28
C VAL A 92 -7.54 -29.23 -1.66
N ASN A 93 -7.83 -28.22 -2.46
CA ASN A 93 -8.31 -26.90 -2.00
C ASN A 93 -7.33 -26.10 -1.12
N ALA A 94 -6.01 -26.15 -1.40
CA ALA A 94 -5.05 -25.32 -0.69
C ALA A 94 -5.11 -23.86 -1.16
N ARG A 95 -5.26 -22.91 -0.24
CA ARG A 95 -5.14 -21.47 -0.52
C ARG A 95 -4.07 -20.86 0.37
N LEU A 96 -3.22 -20.01 -0.17
CA LEU A 96 -2.15 -19.35 0.59
C LEU A 96 -2.16 -17.85 0.33
N GLY A 97 -2.30 -17.08 1.40
CA GLY A 97 -2.16 -15.63 1.42
C GLY A 97 -0.84 -15.25 2.04
N LEU A 98 -0.13 -14.29 1.46
CA LEU A 98 1.15 -13.79 1.95
C LEU A 98 1.15 -12.26 2.00
N ASP A 99 1.76 -11.73 3.06
CA ASP A 99 1.99 -10.30 3.21
C ASP A 99 3.43 -10.02 3.65
N ILE A 100 4.17 -9.27 2.83
CA ILE A 100 5.53 -8.85 3.15
C ILE A 100 5.50 -7.49 3.84
N GLY A 101 5.57 -7.52 5.17
CA GLY A 101 5.75 -6.35 6.02
C GLY A 101 7.20 -5.92 6.19
N GLY A 102 7.40 -4.81 6.93
CA GLY A 102 8.72 -4.21 7.14
C GLY A 102 9.62 -4.96 8.14
N THR A 103 9.06 -5.79 9.03
CA THR A 103 9.87 -6.58 10.01
C THR A 103 9.76 -8.07 9.75
N PHE A 104 8.56 -8.54 9.43
CA PHE A 104 8.27 -9.94 9.18
C PHE A 104 7.43 -10.09 7.91
N THR A 105 7.54 -11.28 7.31
CA THR A 105 6.68 -11.77 6.25
C THR A 105 5.72 -12.80 6.82
N ASP A 106 4.44 -12.58 6.60
CA ASP A 106 3.37 -13.38 7.15
C ASP A 106 2.74 -14.24 6.06
N ALA A 107 2.38 -15.47 6.41
CA ALA A 107 1.69 -16.39 5.54
C ALA A 107 0.51 -17.01 6.27
N VAL A 108 -0.63 -17.12 5.58
CA VAL A 108 -1.83 -17.80 6.06
C VAL A 108 -2.20 -18.85 5.01
N GLY A 109 -2.39 -20.08 5.46
CA GLY A 109 -2.73 -21.22 4.63
C GLY A 109 -4.06 -21.82 5.06
N VAL A 110 -4.86 -22.23 4.09
CA VAL A 110 -6.10 -22.97 4.29
C VAL A 110 -5.97 -24.30 3.56
N LEU A 111 -6.25 -25.41 4.25
CA LEU A 111 -6.27 -26.74 3.67
C LEU A 111 -7.46 -27.53 4.24
N ASP A 112 -8.37 -27.98 3.38
CA ASP A 112 -9.55 -28.77 3.80
C ASP A 112 -10.36 -28.12 4.95
N GLY A 113 -10.30 -26.79 5.08
CA GLY A 113 -10.93 -26.00 6.15
C GLY A 113 -10.05 -25.71 7.37
N ASP A 114 -8.87 -26.35 7.49
CA ASP A 114 -7.90 -26.04 8.54
C ASP A 114 -7.13 -24.76 8.20
N LEU A 115 -7.22 -23.77 9.09
CA LEU A 115 -6.49 -22.50 9.00
C LEU A 115 -5.15 -22.60 9.75
N VAL A 116 -4.06 -22.33 9.06
CA VAL A 116 -2.72 -22.19 9.67
C VAL A 116 -2.12 -20.84 9.31
N TRP A 117 -1.20 -20.36 10.14
CA TRP A 117 -0.41 -19.18 9.84
C TRP A 117 1.05 -19.41 10.22
N ALA A 118 1.95 -18.71 9.55
CA ALA A 118 3.38 -18.76 9.79
C ALA A 118 4.00 -17.39 9.57
N LYS A 119 5.20 -17.20 10.14
CA LYS A 119 5.94 -15.94 10.12
C LYS A 119 7.40 -16.21 9.80
N ALA A 120 8.00 -15.38 8.96
CA ALA A 120 9.42 -15.37 8.63
C ALA A 120 10.01 -13.97 8.83
N GLU A 121 11.32 -13.86 9.07
CA GLU A 121 11.99 -12.55 9.07
C GLU A 121 12.00 -11.98 7.65
N THR A 122 11.74 -10.67 7.49
CA THR A 122 11.82 -10.04 6.16
C THR A 122 13.27 -9.90 5.71
N THR A 123 13.58 -10.42 4.54
CA THR A 123 14.91 -10.36 3.92
C THR A 123 14.97 -9.14 2.98
N HIS A 124 15.23 -7.94 3.52
CA HIS A 124 15.10 -6.68 2.74
C HIS A 124 15.95 -6.59 1.45
N HIS A 125 17.04 -7.34 1.34
CA HIS A 125 17.87 -7.35 0.13
C HIS A 125 17.36 -8.31 -0.93
N ASP A 126 16.46 -9.24 -0.56
CA ASP A 126 15.83 -10.21 -1.44
C ASP A 126 14.46 -10.60 -0.85
N LEU A 127 13.41 -9.92 -1.28
CA LEU A 127 12.05 -10.16 -0.77
C LEU A 127 11.48 -11.53 -1.23
N LYS A 128 12.09 -12.17 -2.22
CA LYS A 128 11.67 -13.49 -2.68
C LYS A 128 12.04 -14.56 -1.66
N ASP A 129 13.22 -14.47 -1.04
CA ASP A 129 13.64 -15.42 -0.01
C ASP A 129 12.65 -15.47 1.17
N CYS A 130 12.20 -14.31 1.67
CA CYS A 130 11.24 -14.27 2.78
C CYS A 130 9.83 -14.71 2.37
N PHE A 131 9.43 -14.47 1.10
CA PHE A 131 8.20 -15.03 0.54
C PHE A 131 8.23 -16.57 0.57
N MET A 132 9.30 -17.16 0.03
CA MET A 132 9.43 -18.62 -0.06
C MET A 132 9.56 -19.28 1.31
N GLU A 133 10.29 -18.67 2.24
CA GLU A 133 10.43 -19.15 3.63
C GLU A 133 9.09 -19.10 4.38
N ALA A 134 8.33 -18.00 4.29
CA ALA A 134 7.03 -17.90 4.94
C ALA A 134 6.04 -18.93 4.37
N ALA A 135 6.01 -19.09 3.04
CA ALA A 135 5.20 -20.11 2.37
C ALA A 135 5.59 -21.52 2.81
N ALA A 136 6.88 -21.83 2.89
CA ALA A 136 7.39 -23.12 3.34
C ALA A 136 6.99 -23.43 4.78
N ARG A 137 7.10 -22.47 5.70
CA ARG A 137 6.67 -22.65 7.10
C ARG A 137 5.16 -22.89 7.22
N ALA A 138 4.35 -22.21 6.40
CA ALA A 138 2.91 -22.48 6.36
C ALA A 138 2.63 -23.90 5.84
N ALA A 139 3.31 -24.33 4.76
CA ALA A 139 3.22 -25.70 4.24
C ALA A 139 3.65 -26.75 5.29
N GLU A 140 4.72 -26.51 6.04
CA GLU A 140 5.17 -27.39 7.12
C GLU A 140 4.11 -27.56 8.22
N ARG A 141 3.41 -26.46 8.59
CA ARG A 141 2.30 -26.51 9.55
C ARG A 141 1.09 -27.28 8.99
N LEU A 142 0.91 -27.29 7.67
CA LEU A 142 -0.05 -28.17 6.97
C LEU A 142 0.43 -29.62 6.86
N GLY A 143 1.67 -29.93 7.29
CA GLY A 143 2.27 -31.26 7.21
C GLY A 143 2.73 -31.64 5.82
N ALA A 144 3.03 -30.66 4.96
CA ALA A 144 3.41 -30.81 3.56
C ALA A 144 4.68 -30.03 3.21
N ASP A 145 5.29 -30.38 2.08
CA ASP A 145 6.36 -29.57 1.50
C ASP A 145 5.75 -28.48 0.60
N LEU A 146 6.41 -27.32 0.51
CA LEU A 146 5.92 -26.18 -0.30
C LEU A 146 5.63 -26.57 -1.75
N ALA A 147 6.47 -27.40 -2.36
CA ALA A 147 6.28 -27.84 -3.75
C ALA A 147 5.02 -28.69 -3.95
N ASP A 148 4.57 -29.41 -2.92
CA ASP A 148 3.32 -30.17 -2.98
C ASP A 148 2.12 -29.24 -2.80
N VAL A 149 2.18 -28.30 -1.84
CA VAL A 149 1.17 -27.26 -1.67
C VAL A 149 1.03 -26.42 -2.94
N ALA A 150 2.14 -25.93 -3.50
CA ALA A 150 2.13 -25.09 -4.69
C ALA A 150 1.56 -25.82 -5.92
N ARG A 151 1.79 -27.13 -6.06
CA ARG A 151 1.24 -27.90 -7.20
C ARG A 151 -0.28 -27.99 -7.15
N ASP A 152 -0.83 -28.17 -5.96
CA ASP A 152 -2.25 -28.41 -5.75
C ASP A 152 -3.03 -27.14 -5.28
N ALA A 153 -2.32 -26.02 -5.08
CA ALA A 153 -2.89 -24.77 -4.61
C ALA A 153 -3.91 -24.19 -5.60
N GLU A 154 -5.05 -23.76 -5.07
CA GLU A 154 -6.09 -23.12 -5.84
C GLU A 154 -5.85 -21.64 -6.07
N ALA A 155 -5.24 -20.98 -5.09
CA ALA A 155 -4.90 -19.57 -5.15
C ALA A 155 -3.66 -19.30 -4.30
N LEU A 156 -2.73 -18.56 -4.87
CA LEU A 156 -1.64 -17.91 -4.16
C LEU A 156 -1.87 -16.40 -4.30
N ILE A 157 -2.03 -15.73 -3.17
CA ILE A 157 -2.34 -14.30 -3.10
C ILE A 157 -1.23 -13.59 -2.33
N TYR A 158 -0.78 -12.47 -2.85
CA TYR A 158 0.42 -11.78 -2.39
C TYR A 158 0.19 -10.27 -2.25
N SER A 159 0.48 -9.73 -1.07
CA SER A 159 0.64 -8.29 -0.84
C SER A 159 2.09 -7.95 -0.53
N THR A 160 2.55 -6.79 -1.01
CA THR A 160 3.97 -6.43 -0.97
C THR A 160 4.22 -4.97 -0.67
N THR A 161 5.34 -4.71 -0.01
CA THR A 161 5.87 -3.37 0.23
C THR A 161 6.93 -2.94 -0.79
N VAL A 162 7.23 -3.75 -1.83
CA VAL A 162 8.28 -3.43 -2.83
C VAL A 162 8.06 -2.08 -3.51
N GLY A 163 6.81 -1.76 -3.87
CA GLY A 163 6.46 -0.47 -4.47
C GLY A 163 6.65 0.68 -3.49
N THR A 164 6.17 0.50 -2.25
CA THR A 164 6.30 1.51 -1.18
C THR A 164 7.77 1.81 -0.87
N ASN A 165 8.60 0.77 -0.74
CA ASN A 165 10.03 0.91 -0.48
C ASN A 165 10.74 1.59 -1.66
N THR A 166 10.45 1.21 -2.90
CA THR A 166 11.03 1.84 -4.10
C THR A 166 10.74 3.35 -4.14
N LEU A 167 9.51 3.75 -3.78
CA LEU A 167 9.12 5.16 -3.75
C LEU A 167 9.82 5.94 -2.61
N ILE A 168 9.92 5.35 -1.42
CA ILE A 168 10.56 5.97 -0.24
C ILE A 168 12.07 6.09 -0.43
N GLU A 169 12.72 5.03 -0.90
CA GLU A 169 14.17 4.95 -1.10
C GLU A 169 14.66 5.66 -2.36
N ARG A 170 13.73 6.06 -3.25
CA ARG A 170 14.02 6.72 -4.53
C ARG A 170 14.94 5.88 -5.42
N SER A 171 14.67 4.58 -5.46
CA SER A 171 15.44 3.57 -6.20
C SER A 171 14.83 3.19 -7.57
N GLY A 172 13.83 3.94 -8.03
CA GLY A 172 13.23 3.75 -9.35
C GLY A 172 14.09 4.32 -10.50
N PRO A 173 13.75 4.02 -11.75
CA PRO A 173 14.53 4.39 -12.92
C PRO A 173 14.47 5.89 -13.20
N LYS A 174 15.45 6.36 -13.95
CA LYS A 174 15.47 7.72 -14.50
C LYS A 174 14.46 7.84 -15.65
N LEU A 175 13.41 8.63 -15.48
CA LEU A 175 12.33 8.80 -16.46
C LEU A 175 12.39 10.18 -17.12
N GLY A 176 11.95 10.25 -18.38
CA GLY A 176 11.71 11.50 -19.10
C GLY A 176 10.23 11.87 -19.11
N LEU A 177 9.89 13.12 -18.79
CA LEU A 177 8.53 13.65 -18.86
C LEU A 177 8.37 14.51 -20.11
N LEU A 178 7.43 14.13 -20.97
CA LEU A 178 6.96 14.94 -22.09
C LEU A 178 5.62 15.55 -21.70
N THR A 179 5.55 16.88 -21.73
CA THR A 179 4.31 17.58 -21.40
C THR A 179 4.01 18.68 -22.39
N THR A 180 2.79 19.14 -22.34
CA THR A 180 2.27 20.24 -23.12
C THR A 180 3.05 21.55 -22.87
N MET A 181 3.43 22.29 -23.93
CA MET A 181 4.16 23.57 -23.80
C MET A 181 3.43 24.57 -22.88
N GLY A 182 4.19 25.19 -21.97
CA GLY A 182 3.70 26.07 -20.92
C GLY A 182 3.23 25.37 -19.64
N PHE A 183 3.30 24.04 -19.57
CA PHE A 183 2.88 23.22 -18.42
C PHE A 183 4.02 22.41 -17.80
N GLU A 184 5.26 22.70 -18.19
CA GLU A 184 6.48 22.03 -17.75
C GLU A 184 6.68 22.16 -16.23
N ASP A 185 6.32 23.31 -15.66
CA ASP A 185 6.48 23.60 -14.25
C ASP A 185 5.32 23.08 -13.37
N THR A 186 4.34 22.36 -13.93
CA THR A 186 3.17 21.84 -13.19
C THR A 186 3.56 21.11 -11.91
N LEU A 187 4.52 20.18 -11.99
CA LEU A 187 4.98 19.40 -10.84
C LEU A 187 5.75 20.26 -9.83
N LYS A 188 6.58 21.18 -10.32
CA LYS A 188 7.37 22.11 -9.49
C LYS A 188 6.46 23.08 -8.74
N VAL A 189 5.41 23.58 -9.38
CA VAL A 189 4.39 24.43 -8.74
C VAL A 189 3.60 23.64 -7.71
N GLY A 190 3.28 22.37 -7.96
CA GLY A 190 2.72 21.47 -6.96
C GLY A 190 1.40 21.94 -6.37
N ARG A 191 0.57 22.61 -7.19
CA ARG A 191 -0.66 23.32 -6.79
C ARG A 191 -0.48 24.22 -5.56
N SER A 192 0.73 24.78 -5.37
CA SER A 192 1.15 25.61 -4.22
C SER A 192 1.14 24.93 -2.84
N ARG A 193 0.53 23.74 -2.70
CA ARG A 193 0.33 23.05 -1.41
C ARG A 193 1.19 21.79 -1.27
N SER A 194 1.85 21.29 -2.31
CA SER A 194 2.60 20.03 -2.28
C SER A 194 3.66 19.90 -1.16
N TRP A 195 4.13 21.01 -0.60
CA TRP A 195 4.99 21.01 0.58
C TRP A 195 4.32 20.40 1.84
N ALA A 196 2.99 20.38 1.91
CA ALA A 196 2.22 19.86 3.03
C ALA A 196 1.66 18.44 2.82
N ASP A 197 1.67 17.95 1.58
CA ASP A 197 1.18 16.60 1.26
C ASP A 197 2.00 15.55 2.02
N GLY A 198 1.34 14.56 2.63
CA GLY A 198 2.00 13.48 3.38
C GLY A 198 2.65 13.87 4.72
N MET A 199 2.60 15.15 5.12
CA MET A 199 3.21 15.60 6.38
C MET A 199 2.25 15.51 7.57
N PRO A 200 2.73 15.27 8.80
CA PRO A 200 1.92 15.44 10.01
C PRO A 200 1.41 16.87 10.17
N LEU A 201 0.24 17.03 10.81
CA LEU A 201 -0.43 18.32 10.95
C LEU A 201 0.45 19.39 11.63
N GLU A 202 1.21 18.99 12.66
CA GLU A 202 2.13 19.86 13.40
C GLU A 202 3.18 20.50 12.48
N VAL A 203 3.76 19.70 11.57
CA VAL A 203 4.76 20.17 10.60
C VAL A 203 4.13 21.14 9.60
N ARG A 204 2.85 20.94 9.24
CA ARG A 204 2.13 21.82 8.32
C ARG A 204 1.93 23.24 8.87
N PHE A 205 1.91 23.42 10.19
CA PHE A 205 1.82 24.74 10.81
C PHE A 205 3.15 25.50 10.82
N ALA A 206 4.29 24.80 10.72
CA ALA A 206 5.62 25.39 10.69
C ALA A 206 6.02 25.93 9.30
N LYS A 207 5.22 26.85 8.73
CA LYS A 207 5.36 27.35 7.35
C LYS A 207 6.74 27.91 7.00
N GLY A 208 7.47 28.47 7.97
CA GLY A 208 8.84 28.97 7.76
C GLY A 208 9.86 27.88 7.43
N ARG A 209 9.55 26.61 7.70
CA ARG A 209 10.37 25.43 7.37
C ARG A 209 9.79 24.61 6.22
N ALA A 210 8.73 25.08 5.56
CA ALA A 210 8.06 24.36 4.49
C ALA A 210 9.01 24.11 3.32
N ARG A 211 9.16 22.83 2.94
CA ARG A 211 9.92 22.41 1.77
C ARG A 211 9.05 21.49 0.92
N LYS A 212 9.06 21.75 -0.39
CA LYS A 212 8.46 20.85 -1.37
C LYS A 212 9.29 19.57 -1.45
N PRO A 213 8.66 18.41 -1.67
CA PRO A 213 9.39 17.19 -1.96
C PRO A 213 10.19 17.35 -3.27
N GLU A 214 11.35 16.73 -3.32
CA GLU A 214 12.16 16.68 -4.55
C GLU A 214 11.44 15.83 -5.60
N PRO A 215 11.22 16.35 -6.83
CA PRO A 215 10.40 15.69 -7.83
C PRO A 215 11.02 14.36 -8.27
N LEU A 216 10.18 13.34 -8.52
CA LEU A 216 10.62 12.06 -9.08
C LEU A 216 11.24 12.20 -10.47
N ILE A 217 10.80 13.21 -11.24
CA ILE A 217 11.39 13.61 -12.51
C ILE A 217 11.85 15.07 -12.39
N PRO A 218 13.16 15.34 -12.30
CA PRO A 218 13.71 16.69 -12.27
C PRO A 218 13.27 17.54 -13.45
N ARG A 219 12.74 18.73 -13.14
CA ARG A 219 12.22 19.69 -14.13
C ARG A 219 13.28 20.14 -15.14
N ASP A 220 14.47 20.49 -14.65
CA ASP A 220 15.49 21.15 -15.47
C ASP A 220 16.29 20.15 -16.33
N GLU A 221 16.27 18.87 -15.95
CA GLU A 221 17.06 17.83 -16.60
C GLU A 221 16.21 16.93 -17.52
N PHE A 222 15.09 16.38 -17.03
CA PHE A 222 14.36 15.31 -17.73
C PHE A 222 12.90 15.66 -18.07
N THR A 223 12.55 16.95 -18.03
CA THR A 223 11.22 17.41 -18.49
C THR A 223 11.35 18.25 -19.76
N VAL A 224 10.59 17.87 -20.78
CA VAL A 224 10.52 18.57 -22.08
C VAL A 224 9.08 18.95 -22.39
N SER A 225 8.94 20.05 -23.12
CA SER A 225 7.66 20.52 -23.64
C SER A 225 7.48 20.14 -25.09
N LEU A 226 6.24 19.86 -25.48
CA LEU A 226 5.82 19.67 -26.85
C LEU A 226 4.86 20.81 -27.25
N ARG A 227 4.98 21.27 -28.50
CA ARG A 227 4.09 22.29 -29.07
C ARG A 227 2.83 21.62 -29.59
N GLU A 228 1.91 21.34 -28.68
CA GLU A 228 0.57 20.90 -29.03
C GLU A 228 -0.47 21.52 -28.09
N ARG A 229 -1.75 21.48 -28.48
CA ARG A 229 -2.85 21.89 -27.60
C ARG A 229 -4.18 21.26 -27.98
N ILE A 230 -4.83 20.67 -26.98
CA ILE A 230 -6.22 20.24 -27.02
C ILE A 230 -7.00 21.04 -25.98
N ASP A 231 -8.16 21.58 -26.36
CA ASP A 231 -9.02 22.34 -25.46
C ASP A 231 -9.88 21.46 -24.56
N SER A 232 -10.66 22.07 -23.66
CA SER A 232 -11.52 21.33 -22.73
C SER A 232 -12.72 20.62 -23.40
N ARG A 233 -12.93 20.82 -24.70
CA ARG A 233 -13.94 20.14 -25.52
C ARG A 233 -13.34 19.02 -26.37
N GLY A 234 -12.03 18.77 -26.25
CA GLY A 234 -11.31 17.78 -27.04
C GLY A 234 -10.91 18.25 -28.43
N GLN A 235 -11.07 19.54 -28.76
CA GLN A 235 -10.69 20.08 -30.06
C GLN A 235 -9.20 20.40 -30.11
N VAL A 236 -8.54 20.00 -31.19
CA VAL A 236 -7.14 20.34 -31.45
C VAL A 236 -7.05 21.83 -31.80
N LEU A 237 -6.38 22.61 -30.95
CA LEU A 237 -6.09 24.03 -31.16
C LEU A 237 -4.72 24.27 -31.79
N ILE A 238 -3.74 23.47 -31.39
CA ILE A 238 -2.37 23.49 -31.94
C ILE A 238 -2.02 22.04 -32.27
N PRO A 239 -1.80 21.69 -33.55
CA PRO A 239 -1.45 20.34 -33.94
C PRO A 239 -0.09 19.95 -33.35
N LEU A 240 0.13 18.65 -33.13
CA LEU A 240 1.39 18.12 -32.66
C LEU A 240 2.51 18.34 -33.70
N ASP A 241 3.64 18.89 -33.27
CA ASP A 241 4.86 19.01 -34.07
C ASP A 241 5.71 17.73 -33.94
N GLU A 242 5.62 16.84 -34.93
CA GLU A 242 6.28 15.53 -34.88
C GLU A 242 7.82 15.62 -34.92
N ASP A 243 8.38 16.62 -35.59
CA ASP A 243 9.83 16.81 -35.66
C ASP A 243 10.37 17.30 -34.30
N GLU A 244 9.62 18.17 -33.63
CA GLU A 244 9.92 18.55 -32.26
C GLU A 244 9.89 17.33 -31.33
N VAL A 245 8.87 16.47 -31.44
CA VAL A 245 8.78 15.23 -30.64
C VAL A 245 10.04 14.39 -30.80
N ARG A 246 10.45 14.07 -32.05
CA ARG A 246 11.66 13.29 -32.32
C ARG A 246 12.90 13.92 -31.68
N SER A 247 13.06 15.23 -31.83
CA SER A 247 14.22 15.95 -31.28
C SER A 247 14.26 15.95 -29.75
N GLN A 248 13.11 16.11 -29.08
CA GLN A 248 13.01 16.12 -27.62
C GLN A 248 13.19 14.72 -27.04
N VAL A 249 12.64 13.69 -27.70
CA VAL A 249 12.86 12.29 -27.34
C VAL A 249 14.36 11.97 -27.44
N GLN A 250 15.01 12.29 -28.55
CA GLN A 250 16.46 12.06 -28.70
C GLN A 250 17.26 12.75 -27.59
N ARG A 251 16.94 14.00 -27.27
CA ARG A 251 17.57 14.74 -26.17
C ARG A 251 17.45 14.00 -24.84
N LEU A 252 16.28 13.46 -24.52
CA LEU A 252 16.07 12.70 -23.28
C LEU A 252 16.87 11.38 -23.29
N VAL A 253 16.96 10.70 -24.44
CA VAL A 253 17.79 9.49 -24.60
C VAL A 253 19.25 9.80 -24.38
N ASP A 254 19.77 10.88 -24.95
CA ASP A 254 21.16 11.32 -24.77
C ASP A 254 21.49 11.64 -23.30
N LEU A 255 20.47 12.02 -22.52
CA LEU A 255 20.59 12.23 -21.07
C LEU A 255 20.48 10.92 -20.26
N GLY A 256 20.20 9.78 -20.90
CA GLY A 256 20.16 8.46 -20.27
C GLY A 256 18.86 8.15 -19.53
N VAL A 257 17.72 8.70 -19.98
CA VAL A 257 16.42 8.23 -19.47
C VAL A 257 16.19 6.76 -19.86
N ARG A 258 15.38 6.05 -19.08
CA ARG A 258 15.07 4.62 -19.22
C ARG A 258 13.59 4.36 -19.48
N GLY A 259 12.81 5.41 -19.74
CA GLY A 259 11.38 5.36 -19.95
C GLY A 259 10.81 6.76 -20.16
N PHE A 260 9.66 6.83 -20.83
CA PHE A 260 8.98 8.08 -21.15
C PHE A 260 7.61 8.12 -20.52
N VAL A 261 7.29 9.23 -19.86
CA VAL A 261 5.97 9.54 -19.33
C VAL A 261 5.41 10.69 -20.14
N ILE A 262 4.26 10.49 -20.78
CA ILE A 262 3.65 11.49 -21.64
C ILE A 262 2.38 11.98 -20.96
N VAL A 263 2.35 13.28 -20.63
CA VAL A 263 1.22 13.91 -19.96
C VAL A 263 0.83 15.19 -20.69
N LEU A 264 -0.15 15.05 -21.58
CA LEU A 264 -0.68 16.18 -22.34
C LEU A 264 -2.00 16.67 -21.75
N LEU A 265 -2.26 17.97 -21.85
CA LEU A 265 -3.53 18.53 -21.35
C LEU A 265 -4.71 17.96 -22.11
N ASN A 266 -5.77 17.67 -21.35
CA ASN A 266 -7.03 17.15 -21.88
C ASN A 266 -6.90 15.83 -22.67
N SER A 267 -5.78 15.10 -22.52
CA SER A 267 -5.60 13.77 -23.12
C SER A 267 -6.63 12.75 -22.67
N PHE A 268 -7.16 12.89 -21.45
CA PHE A 268 -8.29 12.10 -20.95
C PHE A 268 -9.61 12.33 -21.72
N ILE A 269 -9.72 13.45 -22.44
CA ILE A 269 -10.87 13.77 -23.31
C ILE A 269 -10.58 13.33 -24.75
N ASN A 270 -9.41 13.72 -25.28
CA ASN A 270 -8.96 13.33 -26.60
C ASN A 270 -7.48 12.86 -26.52
N PRO A 271 -7.23 11.54 -26.60
CA PRO A 271 -5.89 10.98 -26.44
C PRO A 271 -5.04 10.99 -27.73
N GLU A 272 -5.53 11.55 -28.83
CA GLU A 272 -4.90 11.50 -30.16
C GLU A 272 -3.41 11.89 -30.14
N HIS A 273 -3.07 13.02 -29.52
CA HIS A 273 -1.67 13.46 -29.46
C HIS A 273 -0.80 12.57 -28.56
N GLU A 274 -1.31 12.05 -27.43
CA GLU A 274 -0.54 11.14 -26.57
C GLU A 274 -0.21 9.84 -27.32
N ASN A 275 -1.20 9.28 -28.02
CA ASN A 275 -1.01 8.10 -28.86
C ASN A 275 0.01 8.37 -29.97
N ARG A 276 -0.07 9.52 -30.65
CA ARG A 276 0.87 9.83 -31.72
C ARG A 276 2.30 9.97 -31.22
N VAL A 277 2.51 10.58 -30.04
CA VAL A 277 3.85 10.68 -29.43
C VAL A 277 4.41 9.29 -29.10
N ARG A 278 3.61 8.36 -28.55
CA ARG A 278 4.02 6.97 -28.33
C ARG A 278 4.44 6.31 -29.64
N ASP A 279 3.63 6.45 -30.68
CA ASP A 279 3.88 5.79 -31.96
C ASP A 279 5.20 6.30 -32.57
N LEU A 280 5.47 7.61 -32.50
CA LEU A 280 6.75 8.20 -32.90
C LEU A 280 7.94 7.64 -32.10
N ILE A 281 7.80 7.46 -30.79
CA ILE A 281 8.87 6.85 -29.97
C ILE A 281 9.13 5.41 -30.41
N HIS A 282 8.09 4.63 -30.68
CA HIS A 282 8.23 3.25 -31.16
C HIS A 282 8.78 3.16 -32.60
N GLU A 283 8.51 4.15 -33.46
CA GLU A 283 9.11 4.27 -34.79
C GLU A 283 10.64 4.50 -34.71
N GLU A 284 11.08 5.40 -33.81
CA GLU A 284 12.52 5.72 -33.62
C GLU A 284 13.27 4.64 -32.83
N TYR A 285 12.61 4.02 -31.85
CA TYR A 285 13.17 3.00 -30.96
C TYR A 285 12.36 1.69 -30.99
N PRO A 286 12.32 1.00 -32.14
CA PRO A 286 11.59 -0.26 -32.30
C PRO A 286 12.14 -1.38 -31.41
N GLU A 287 11.35 -2.44 -31.21
CA GLU A 287 11.68 -3.54 -30.29
C GLU A 287 13.00 -4.27 -30.60
N VAL A 288 13.47 -4.19 -31.84
CA VAL A 288 14.75 -4.77 -32.28
C VAL A 288 15.97 -4.02 -31.73
N TYR A 289 15.80 -2.80 -31.22
CA TYR A 289 16.88 -2.01 -30.65
C TYR A 289 16.94 -2.15 -29.13
N LEU A 290 18.17 -2.23 -28.60
CA LEU A 290 18.41 -2.17 -27.16
C LEU A 290 17.98 -0.84 -26.53
N GLY A 291 17.81 0.20 -27.36
CA GLY A 291 17.28 1.51 -26.95
C GLY A 291 15.77 1.55 -26.80
N ARG A 292 15.04 0.43 -26.99
CA ARG A 292 13.61 0.38 -26.71
C ARG A 292 13.37 0.70 -25.23
N MET A 293 12.50 1.68 -24.97
CA MET A 293 12.13 2.11 -23.63
C MET A 293 10.61 2.06 -23.48
N PRO A 294 10.10 1.78 -22.27
CA PRO A 294 8.67 1.82 -22.00
C PRO A 294 8.13 3.24 -22.12
N VAL A 295 6.91 3.35 -22.66
CA VAL A 295 6.17 4.60 -22.82
C VAL A 295 4.87 4.51 -22.04
N PHE A 296 4.62 5.49 -21.17
CA PHE A 296 3.45 5.54 -20.29
C PHE A 296 2.58 6.73 -20.67
N LEU A 297 1.33 6.46 -21.03
CA LEU A 297 0.36 7.47 -21.43
C LEU A 297 -0.56 7.83 -20.27
N SER A 298 -0.67 9.13 -20.00
CA SER A 298 -1.41 9.59 -18.84
C SER A 298 -2.91 9.30 -18.93
N HIS A 299 -3.47 9.29 -20.14
CA HIS A 299 -4.87 8.93 -20.36
C HIS A 299 -5.17 7.43 -20.16
N GLU A 300 -4.18 6.54 -20.28
CA GLU A 300 -4.36 5.10 -20.03
C GLU A 300 -4.24 4.79 -18.52
N VAL A 301 -3.30 5.46 -17.84
CA VAL A 301 -3.02 5.24 -16.41
C VAL A 301 -4.03 5.93 -15.51
N SER A 302 -4.37 7.19 -15.78
CA SER A 302 -5.31 7.98 -14.98
C SER A 302 -6.19 8.85 -15.89
N PRO A 303 -7.28 8.29 -16.48
CA PRO A 303 -8.15 8.94 -17.46
C PRO A 303 -9.07 10.03 -16.86
N GLN A 304 -8.52 10.92 -16.04
CA GLN A 304 -9.28 11.92 -15.29
C GLN A 304 -8.72 13.34 -15.44
N MET A 305 -9.58 14.33 -15.15
CA MET A 305 -9.16 15.73 -15.08
C MET A 305 -8.23 15.98 -13.90
N GLY A 306 -7.26 16.88 -14.06
CA GLY A 306 -6.33 17.29 -13.01
C GLY A 306 -4.89 16.95 -13.37
N GLU A 307 -4.29 17.78 -14.21
CA GLU A 307 -2.96 17.59 -14.80
C GLU A 307 -1.87 17.27 -13.77
N TYR A 308 -1.87 17.92 -12.60
CA TYR A 308 -0.90 17.64 -11.54
C TYR A 308 -1.04 16.22 -10.97
N ARG A 309 -2.25 15.80 -10.60
CA ARG A 309 -2.48 14.49 -9.98
C ARG A 309 -2.38 13.36 -11.00
N ARG A 310 -2.88 13.58 -12.23
CA ARG A 310 -2.72 12.66 -13.35
C ARG A 310 -1.24 12.45 -13.70
N SER A 311 -0.46 13.54 -13.74
CA SER A 311 1.00 13.45 -13.94
C SER A 311 1.65 12.59 -12.85
N LEU A 312 1.41 12.90 -11.57
CA LEU A 312 2.03 12.16 -10.48
C LEU A 312 1.64 10.68 -10.46
N THR A 313 0.38 10.36 -10.74
CA THR A 313 -0.10 8.97 -10.82
C THR A 313 0.63 8.20 -11.92
N THR A 314 0.74 8.80 -13.12
CA THR A 314 1.43 8.20 -14.27
C THR A 314 2.94 8.06 -14.02
N ILE A 315 3.55 9.07 -13.40
CA ILE A 315 4.98 9.06 -13.06
C ILE A 315 5.27 7.97 -12.02
N ILE A 316 4.46 7.85 -10.97
CA ILE A 316 4.65 6.83 -9.94
C ILE A 316 4.49 5.44 -10.55
N ASP A 317 3.45 5.22 -11.35
CA ASP A 317 3.25 3.93 -12.02
C ASP A 317 4.48 3.51 -12.86
N ALA A 318 4.99 4.45 -13.68
CA ALA A 318 6.19 4.25 -14.47
C ALA A 318 7.46 4.05 -13.61
N TYR A 319 7.58 4.77 -12.50
CA TYR A 319 8.74 4.75 -11.60
C TYR A 319 8.84 3.44 -10.82
N LEU A 320 7.71 2.78 -10.56
CA LEU A 320 7.66 1.51 -9.84
C LEU A 320 7.78 0.29 -10.76
N ARG A 321 7.53 0.45 -12.07
CA ARG A 321 7.39 -0.66 -13.01
C ARG A 321 8.54 -1.66 -12.97
N VAL A 322 9.78 -1.19 -13.17
CA VAL A 322 10.94 -2.07 -13.35
C VAL A 322 11.20 -2.93 -12.12
N ASN A 323 11.37 -2.30 -10.96
CA ASN A 323 11.71 -3.00 -9.72
C ASN A 323 10.60 -3.97 -9.28
N THR A 324 9.34 -3.60 -9.54
CA THR A 324 8.20 -4.43 -9.13
C THR A 324 8.00 -5.63 -10.07
N GLU A 325 8.20 -5.41 -11.37
CA GLU A 325 8.07 -6.45 -12.40
C GLU A 325 9.12 -7.55 -12.23
N GLU A 326 10.40 -7.20 -12.07
CA GLU A 326 11.48 -8.17 -11.83
C GLU A 326 11.18 -9.04 -10.60
N HIS A 327 10.85 -8.40 -9.47
CA HIS A 327 10.55 -9.08 -8.21
C HIS A 327 9.38 -10.08 -8.33
N ILE A 328 8.27 -9.66 -8.94
CA ILE A 328 7.06 -10.48 -9.02
C ILE A 328 7.24 -11.62 -10.03
N LEU A 329 7.93 -11.37 -11.15
CA LEU A 329 8.19 -12.39 -12.15
C LEU A 329 9.15 -13.47 -11.62
N ASP A 330 10.14 -13.10 -10.81
CA ASP A 330 11.05 -14.07 -10.19
C ASP A 330 10.33 -15.00 -9.21
N ILE A 331 9.39 -14.49 -8.40
CA ILE A 331 8.52 -15.32 -7.56
C ILE A 331 7.63 -16.22 -8.45
N SER A 332 7.06 -15.65 -9.50
CA SER A 332 6.16 -16.38 -10.40
C SER A 332 6.89 -17.56 -11.08
N ASN A 333 8.13 -17.36 -11.51
CA ASN A 333 8.98 -18.39 -12.12
C ASN A 333 9.30 -19.51 -11.13
N ASP A 334 9.67 -19.19 -9.89
CA ASP A 334 9.92 -20.20 -8.86
C ASP A 334 8.69 -21.04 -8.56
N LEU A 335 7.50 -20.41 -8.49
CA LEU A 335 6.24 -21.12 -8.31
C LEU A 335 5.94 -22.05 -9.51
N LEU A 336 6.21 -21.58 -10.74
CA LEU A 336 6.08 -22.40 -11.94
C LEU A 336 7.02 -23.62 -11.91
N ASP A 337 8.27 -23.45 -11.48
CA ASP A 337 9.25 -24.52 -11.33
C ASP A 337 8.83 -25.54 -10.26
N MET A 338 8.13 -25.10 -9.22
CA MET A 338 7.52 -25.98 -8.20
C MET A 338 6.28 -26.73 -8.67
N GLY A 339 5.71 -26.35 -9.81
CA GLY A 339 4.53 -27.01 -10.37
C GLY A 339 3.22 -26.24 -10.22
N TYR A 340 3.23 -25.01 -9.67
CA TYR A 340 2.05 -24.13 -9.68
C TYR A 340 1.70 -23.76 -11.12
N ARG A 341 0.42 -23.80 -11.47
CA ARG A 341 -0.05 -23.53 -12.85
C ARG A 341 -1.13 -22.47 -12.94
N LYS A 342 -1.57 -21.92 -11.81
CA LYS A 342 -2.56 -20.84 -11.73
C LYS A 342 -1.84 -19.48 -11.67
N PRO A 343 -2.54 -18.36 -11.90
CA PRO A 343 -1.93 -17.04 -11.76
C PRO A 343 -1.59 -16.72 -10.31
N LEU A 344 -0.44 -16.09 -10.07
CA LEU A 344 -0.20 -15.38 -8.81
C LEU A 344 -1.11 -14.14 -8.76
N PHE A 345 -1.89 -14.01 -7.69
CA PHE A 345 -2.76 -12.87 -7.48
C PHE A 345 -2.09 -11.84 -6.58
N LEU A 346 -2.29 -10.56 -6.89
CA LEU A 346 -1.73 -9.43 -6.17
C LEU A 346 -2.84 -8.62 -5.53
N ALA A 347 -2.71 -8.35 -4.24
CA ALA A 347 -3.60 -7.44 -3.53
C ALA A 347 -3.39 -6.00 -4.01
N LYS A 348 -4.48 -5.22 -4.09
CA LYS A 348 -4.45 -3.84 -4.57
C LYS A 348 -4.97 -2.86 -3.53
N CYS A 349 -4.40 -1.67 -3.52
CA CYS A 349 -4.87 -0.55 -2.71
C CYS A 349 -6.22 0.01 -3.17
N THR A 350 -6.60 -0.26 -4.42
CA THR A 350 -7.96 0.02 -4.93
C THR A 350 -9.01 -0.91 -4.33
N GLY A 351 -8.60 -1.94 -3.59
CA GLY A 351 -9.41 -3.03 -3.08
C GLY A 351 -9.53 -4.18 -4.08
N GLY A 352 -9.67 -5.38 -3.55
CA GLY A 352 -9.62 -6.64 -4.29
C GLY A 352 -8.22 -7.08 -4.76
N ILE A 353 -8.19 -8.21 -5.44
CA ILE A 353 -6.99 -8.84 -6.02
C ILE A 353 -7.07 -8.85 -7.56
N SER A 354 -5.93 -8.95 -8.23
CA SER A 354 -5.85 -9.21 -9.67
C SER A 354 -4.63 -10.04 -10.03
N SER A 355 -4.66 -10.69 -11.20
CA SER A 355 -3.50 -11.40 -11.71
C SER A 355 -2.31 -10.44 -11.95
N VAL A 356 -1.08 -10.96 -11.98
CA VAL A 356 0.12 -10.17 -12.32
C VAL A 356 -0.06 -9.41 -13.63
N SER A 357 -0.65 -10.03 -14.66
CA SER A 357 -0.82 -9.44 -15.99
C SER A 357 -1.79 -8.25 -16.03
N ARG A 358 -2.69 -8.13 -15.06
CA ARG A 358 -3.67 -7.03 -14.94
C ARG A 358 -3.42 -6.07 -13.79
N THR A 359 -2.29 -6.21 -13.11
CA THR A 359 -1.95 -5.34 -11.99
C THR A 359 -1.05 -4.18 -12.44
N ARG A 360 -1.44 -2.96 -12.07
CA ARG A 360 -0.62 -1.76 -12.26
C ARG A 360 0.29 -1.55 -11.05
N PRO A 361 1.58 -1.23 -11.23
CA PRO A 361 2.51 -1.01 -10.11
C PRO A 361 2.00 0.00 -9.07
N VAL A 362 1.33 1.08 -9.49
CA VAL A 362 0.79 2.08 -8.56
C VAL A 362 -0.28 1.50 -7.62
N HIS A 363 -0.99 0.44 -8.02
CA HIS A 363 -2.00 -0.22 -7.18
C HIS A 363 -1.40 -1.06 -6.05
N LEU A 364 -0.10 -1.37 -6.08
CA LEU A 364 0.56 -2.15 -5.04
C LEU A 364 0.95 -1.29 -3.83
N LEU A 365 0.91 0.04 -3.96
CA LEU A 365 1.21 0.95 -2.87
C LEU A 365 0.13 0.89 -1.79
N GLY A 366 0.50 0.42 -0.60
CA GLY A 366 -0.44 0.28 0.52
C GLY A 366 -1.37 -0.94 0.39
N SER A 367 -1.00 -1.95 -0.41
CA SER A 367 -1.83 -3.15 -0.59
C SER A 367 -2.02 -3.97 0.69
N GLY A 368 -1.01 -4.06 1.57
CA GLY A 368 -1.06 -4.83 2.83
C GLY A 368 -2.12 -4.29 3.80
N PRO A 369 -2.06 -3.01 4.20
CA PRO A 369 -3.09 -2.40 5.04
C PRO A 369 -4.50 -2.52 4.44
N VAL A 370 -4.64 -2.34 3.13
CA VAL A 370 -5.94 -2.52 2.44
C VAL A 370 -6.41 -3.97 2.50
N ALA A 371 -5.53 -4.96 2.34
CA ALA A 371 -5.89 -6.36 2.55
C ALA A 371 -6.42 -6.60 3.96
N GLY A 372 -5.78 -6.00 4.98
CA GLY A 372 -6.28 -5.99 6.36
C GLY A 372 -7.71 -5.45 6.46
N VAL A 373 -8.04 -4.33 5.78
CA VAL A 373 -9.42 -3.77 5.78
C VAL A 373 -10.42 -4.79 5.25
N PHE A 374 -10.09 -5.51 4.18
CA PHE A 374 -10.97 -6.56 3.64
C PHE A 374 -11.06 -7.79 4.54
N GLY A 375 -9.97 -8.16 5.24
CA GLY A 375 -10.00 -9.20 6.27
C GLY A 375 -10.92 -8.84 7.42
N ALA A 376 -10.82 -7.60 7.92
CA ALA A 376 -11.72 -7.09 8.96
C ALA A 376 -13.18 -7.02 8.48
N ARG A 377 -13.42 -6.69 7.21
CA ARG A 377 -14.76 -6.71 6.63
C ARG A 377 -15.36 -8.12 6.58
N ALA A 378 -14.58 -9.12 6.14
CA ALA A 378 -15.05 -10.51 6.10
C ALA A 378 -15.44 -11.01 7.49
N LEU A 379 -14.65 -10.70 8.50
CA LEU A 379 -14.97 -11.02 9.89
C LEU A 379 -16.15 -10.18 10.42
N ALA A 380 -16.26 -8.91 10.05
CA ALA A 380 -17.39 -8.07 10.42
C ALA A 380 -18.71 -8.67 9.91
N GLU A 381 -18.73 -9.16 8.67
CA GLU A 381 -19.86 -9.85 8.05
C GLU A 381 -20.20 -11.14 8.83
N GLU A 382 -19.19 -11.96 9.18
CA GLU A 382 -19.36 -13.20 9.97
C GLU A 382 -19.96 -12.94 11.36
N TYR A 383 -19.54 -11.86 12.03
CA TYR A 383 -20.01 -11.48 13.36
C TYR A 383 -21.24 -10.54 13.37
N GLY A 384 -21.77 -10.17 12.20
CA GLY A 384 -22.89 -9.22 12.09
C GLY A 384 -22.56 -7.82 12.61
N LEU A 385 -21.29 -7.40 12.53
CA LEU A 385 -20.83 -6.08 12.93
C LEU A 385 -20.99 -5.06 11.79
N ARG A 386 -21.60 -3.93 12.12
CA ARG A 386 -21.97 -2.90 11.15
C ARG A 386 -20.87 -1.85 10.97
N ASN A 387 -20.17 -1.51 12.05
CA ASN A 387 -19.13 -0.49 12.09
C ASN A 387 -17.87 -1.07 12.74
N VAL A 388 -16.78 -1.12 12.00
CA VAL A 388 -15.51 -1.69 12.45
C VAL A 388 -14.36 -0.72 12.18
N LEU A 389 -13.49 -0.58 13.18
CA LEU A 389 -12.26 0.16 13.11
C LEU A 389 -11.11 -0.84 13.11
N LEU A 390 -10.49 -1.05 11.95
CA LEU A 390 -9.27 -1.85 11.88
C LEU A 390 -8.11 -1.05 12.46
N THR A 391 -7.32 -1.69 13.31
CA THR A 391 -6.11 -1.14 13.91
C THR A 391 -4.98 -2.17 13.82
N ASP A 392 -3.95 -1.89 13.02
CA ASP A 392 -2.78 -2.76 12.83
C ASP A 392 -1.53 -2.08 13.36
N MET A 393 -1.02 -2.53 14.51
CA MET A 393 0.22 -2.01 15.07
C MET A 393 1.37 -2.99 14.87
N GLY A 394 2.32 -2.57 14.03
CA GLY A 394 3.58 -3.28 13.82
C GLY A 394 4.74 -2.68 14.62
N GLY A 395 5.96 -2.99 14.18
CA GLY A 395 7.19 -2.42 14.75
C GLY A 395 7.49 -0.98 14.33
N THR A 396 6.90 -0.50 13.23
CA THR A 396 7.26 0.81 12.63
C THR A 396 6.08 1.75 12.43
N SER A 397 4.89 1.20 12.20
CA SER A 397 3.69 1.93 11.83
C SER A 397 2.47 1.36 12.53
N PHE A 398 1.45 2.20 12.56
CA PHE A 398 0.12 1.91 13.06
C PHE A 398 -0.84 2.28 11.94
N ASP A 399 -1.43 1.27 11.31
CA ASP A 399 -2.33 1.43 10.18
C ASP A 399 -3.77 1.31 10.66
N ALA A 400 -4.60 2.29 10.32
CA ALA A 400 -6.00 2.35 10.70
C ALA A 400 -6.89 2.29 9.45
N GLY A 401 -8.00 1.55 9.54
CA GLY A 401 -9.01 1.46 8.47
C GLY A 401 -10.42 1.54 9.04
N LEU A 402 -11.37 2.01 8.22
CA LEU A 402 -12.77 2.16 8.62
C LEU A 402 -13.68 1.34 7.71
N ILE A 403 -14.56 0.57 8.33
CA ILE A 403 -15.65 -0.18 7.69
C ILE A 403 -16.96 0.36 8.25
N VAL A 404 -17.87 0.77 7.37
CA VAL A 404 -19.14 1.42 7.72
C VAL A 404 -20.24 0.79 6.88
N GLU A 405 -21.29 0.25 7.52
CA GLU A 405 -22.39 -0.50 6.92
C GLU A 405 -22.98 0.13 5.65
N ALA A 406 -23.12 1.46 5.61
CA ALA A 406 -23.71 2.17 4.48
C ALA A 406 -22.82 2.25 3.22
N ARG A 407 -21.57 1.74 3.26
CA ARG A 407 -20.58 1.93 2.18
C ARG A 407 -19.82 0.63 1.91
N ASP A 408 -20.06 0.04 0.74
CA ASP A 408 -19.33 -1.15 0.27
C ASP A 408 -17.83 -0.91 0.16
N ARG A 409 -17.45 0.31 -0.27
CA ARG A 409 -16.07 0.77 -0.43
C ARG A 409 -15.96 2.22 0.03
N LEU A 410 -15.20 2.46 1.09
CA LEU A 410 -14.85 3.80 1.52
C LEU A 410 -13.53 4.19 0.85
N TYR A 411 -13.55 5.13 -0.09
CA TYR A 411 -12.33 5.64 -0.72
C TYR A 411 -11.74 6.82 0.04
N GLU A 412 -10.42 6.96 -0.02
CA GLU A 412 -9.74 8.18 0.41
C GLU A 412 -10.04 9.33 -0.56
N ALA A 413 -10.51 10.46 -0.05
CA ALA A 413 -10.90 11.60 -0.89
C ALA A 413 -9.72 12.28 -1.62
N ASP A 414 -8.50 12.17 -1.08
CA ASP A 414 -7.31 12.88 -1.56
C ASP A 414 -6.04 12.08 -1.29
N PRO A 415 -5.89 10.90 -1.91
CA PRO A 415 -4.84 9.96 -1.58
C PRO A 415 -3.45 10.53 -1.86
N VAL A 416 -2.54 10.27 -0.91
CA VAL A 416 -1.15 10.69 -0.98
C VAL A 416 -0.24 9.49 -0.71
N PHE A 417 0.61 9.16 -1.67
CA PHE A 417 1.69 8.20 -1.47
C PHE A 417 2.99 8.94 -1.20
N ASP A 418 3.64 8.67 -0.07
CA ASP A 418 4.79 9.42 0.44
C ASP A 418 4.48 10.93 0.55
N ARG A 419 4.82 11.71 -0.48
CA ARG A 419 4.58 13.16 -0.57
C ARG A 419 3.80 13.55 -1.83
N TRP A 420 3.28 12.56 -2.55
CA TRP A 420 2.73 12.71 -3.90
C TRP A 420 1.24 12.40 -3.93
N ARG A 421 0.47 13.43 -4.25
CA ARG A 421 -0.99 13.36 -4.33
C ARG A 421 -1.42 12.77 -5.67
N VAL A 422 -2.12 11.65 -5.62
CA VAL A 422 -2.51 10.85 -6.80
C VAL A 422 -4.02 10.87 -7.05
N GLN A 423 -4.43 10.20 -8.13
CA GLN A 423 -5.82 10.01 -8.56
C GLN A 423 -6.10 8.51 -8.76
N VAL A 424 -5.76 7.71 -7.75
CA VAL A 424 -6.10 6.30 -7.66
C VAL A 424 -7.24 6.18 -6.65
N PRO A 425 -8.29 5.37 -6.87
CA PRO A 425 -9.36 5.17 -5.91
C PRO A 425 -8.90 4.27 -4.76
N VAL A 426 -8.02 4.79 -3.90
CA VAL A 426 -7.43 4.07 -2.77
C VAL A 426 -8.50 3.82 -1.70
N ILE A 427 -8.62 2.60 -1.21
CA ILE A 427 -9.45 2.25 -0.06
C ILE A 427 -8.91 2.97 1.17
N ALA A 428 -9.80 3.63 1.90
CA ALA A 428 -9.48 4.49 3.02
C ALA A 428 -8.76 3.71 4.12
N HIS A 429 -7.46 3.97 4.22
CA HIS A 429 -6.59 3.53 5.30
C HIS A 429 -5.62 4.66 5.60
N TRP A 430 -5.15 4.73 6.84
CA TRP A 430 -4.24 5.78 7.29
C TRP A 430 -3.10 5.18 8.07
N SER A 431 -1.88 5.49 7.63
CA SER A 431 -0.67 5.10 8.34
C SER A 431 -0.22 6.21 9.27
N ILE A 432 0.04 5.84 10.51
CA ILE A 432 0.48 6.70 11.59
C ILE A 432 1.88 6.23 11.99
N GLY A 433 2.79 7.18 12.20
CA GLY A 433 4.17 6.92 12.64
C GLY A 433 4.27 6.47 14.10
N ALA A 434 3.47 5.48 14.49
CA ALA A 434 3.37 4.92 15.82
C ALA A 434 3.56 3.40 15.71
N GLY A 435 4.44 2.80 16.50
CA GLY A 435 4.67 1.35 16.46
C GLY A 435 5.57 0.92 17.60
N GLY A 436 5.80 -0.38 17.77
CA GLY A 436 6.64 -0.89 18.86
C GLY A 436 8.08 -0.33 18.87
N GLY A 437 8.61 -0.05 17.68
CA GLY A 437 9.93 0.56 17.49
C GLY A 437 9.94 2.09 17.49
N SER A 438 8.81 2.77 17.73
CA SER A 438 8.80 4.23 17.83
C SER A 438 9.70 4.70 18.96
N ILE A 439 10.62 5.61 18.65
CA ILE A 439 11.67 6.08 19.56
C ILE A 439 11.08 7.15 20.48
N ALA A 440 11.33 6.99 21.78
CA ALA A 440 11.10 8.00 22.79
C ALA A 440 12.32 8.92 22.92
N TYR A 441 12.13 10.23 22.82
CA TYR A 441 13.19 11.22 22.94
C TYR A 441 12.73 12.49 23.63
N ILE A 442 13.69 13.25 24.15
CA ILE A 442 13.45 14.52 24.83
C ILE A 442 13.83 15.68 23.92
N GLU A 443 12.91 16.60 23.70
CA GLU A 443 13.14 17.89 23.03
C GLU A 443 12.49 18.99 23.86
N ASP A 444 13.19 20.10 24.10
CA ASP A 444 12.70 21.22 24.92
C ASP A 444 12.09 20.80 26.29
N ARG A 445 12.70 19.80 26.94
CA ARG A 445 12.25 19.18 28.21
C ARG A 445 10.86 18.52 28.14
N ARG A 446 10.43 18.11 26.96
CA ARG A 446 9.19 17.36 26.73
C ARG A 446 9.51 15.99 26.17
N LEU A 447 8.73 14.99 26.59
CA LEU A 447 8.76 13.66 26.01
C LEU A 447 8.02 13.67 24.66
N HIS A 448 8.67 13.09 23.67
CA HIS A 448 8.10 12.79 22.37
C HIS A 448 8.27 11.30 22.10
N VAL A 449 7.25 10.64 21.52
CA VAL A 449 7.31 9.24 21.10
C VAL A 449 6.91 9.16 19.64
N GLY A 450 7.82 8.67 18.81
CA GLY A 450 7.67 8.77 17.35
C GLY A 450 7.81 10.21 16.82
N PRO A 451 7.68 10.44 15.50
CA PRO A 451 7.48 9.44 14.45
C PRO A 451 8.77 8.70 14.05
N ARG A 452 9.91 9.03 14.68
CA ARG A 452 11.17 8.30 14.46
C ARG A 452 11.02 6.86 14.94
N SER A 453 11.53 5.90 14.16
CA SER A 453 11.49 4.48 14.50
C SER A 453 12.88 3.85 14.48
N ALA A 454 13.14 2.93 15.40
CA ALA A 454 14.34 2.10 15.45
C ALA A 454 14.37 0.98 14.39
N ARG A 455 13.26 0.81 13.64
CA ARG A 455 13.05 -0.26 12.65
C ARG A 455 13.32 -1.65 13.24
N SER A 456 13.61 -2.65 12.41
CA SER A 456 13.97 -4.01 12.83
C SER A 456 15.46 -4.17 13.19
N ARG A 457 16.31 -3.29 12.63
CA ARG A 457 17.77 -3.23 12.88
C ARG A 457 18.22 -1.74 12.92
N PRO A 458 18.87 -1.26 14.00
CA PRO A 458 19.30 -2.00 15.18
C PRO A 458 18.13 -2.43 16.10
N GLY A 459 16.92 -1.90 15.90
CA GLY A 459 15.72 -2.28 16.64
C GLY A 459 15.66 -1.71 18.06
N PRO A 460 14.58 -2.02 18.81
CA PRO A 460 14.46 -1.76 20.23
C PRO A 460 15.71 -2.18 21.02
N ALA A 461 16.03 -1.48 22.11
CA ALA A 461 17.21 -1.82 22.92
C ALA A 461 17.10 -3.25 23.48
N CYS A 462 15.89 -3.68 23.82
CA CYS A 462 15.57 -5.02 24.29
C CYS A 462 15.87 -6.12 23.26
N TYR A 463 16.06 -5.81 21.99
CA TYR A 463 16.44 -6.84 21.00
C TYR A 463 17.91 -7.25 21.12
N GLY A 464 18.75 -6.49 21.83
CA GLY A 464 20.16 -6.82 22.03
C GLY A 464 21.02 -6.74 20.75
N ARG A 465 20.53 -6.06 19.71
CA ARG A 465 21.17 -5.92 18.39
C ARG A 465 21.94 -4.60 18.20
N GLY A 466 22.27 -3.92 19.30
CA GLY A 466 23.01 -2.64 19.30
C GLY A 466 22.14 -1.38 19.35
N GLY A 467 20.82 -1.51 19.49
CA GLY A 467 19.91 -0.38 19.74
C GLY A 467 20.18 0.25 21.10
N THR A 468 20.15 1.60 21.17
CA THR A 468 20.43 2.36 22.42
C THR A 468 19.45 3.50 22.68
N GLU A 469 18.53 3.78 21.76
CA GLU A 469 17.44 4.71 21.98
C GLU A 469 16.22 3.91 22.51
N PRO A 470 15.52 4.38 23.55
CA PRO A 470 14.36 3.65 24.08
C PRO A 470 13.20 3.69 23.09
N THR A 471 12.49 2.58 22.96
CA THR A 471 11.28 2.48 22.13
C THR A 471 10.04 2.12 22.94
N VAL A 472 8.88 2.11 22.29
CA VAL A 472 7.61 1.65 22.87
C VAL A 472 7.72 0.21 23.40
N THR A 473 8.27 -0.72 22.61
CA THR A 473 8.51 -2.10 23.04
C THR A 473 9.47 -2.19 24.22
N ASP A 474 10.47 -1.29 24.32
CA ASP A 474 11.32 -1.23 25.53
C ASP A 474 10.50 -0.86 26.76
N ALA A 475 9.58 0.12 26.63
CA ALA A 475 8.68 0.49 27.70
C ALA A 475 7.72 -0.66 28.07
N ASP A 476 7.15 -1.38 27.10
CA ASP A 476 6.25 -2.51 27.37
C ASP A 476 6.96 -3.67 28.10
N VAL A 477 8.22 -3.92 27.77
CA VAL A 477 9.07 -4.88 28.49
C VAL A 477 9.36 -4.39 29.91
N VAL A 478 9.71 -3.11 30.08
CA VAL A 478 9.98 -2.52 31.39
C VAL A 478 8.75 -2.58 32.29
N LEU A 479 7.56 -2.29 31.76
CA LEU A 479 6.29 -2.26 32.48
C LEU A 479 5.70 -3.65 32.75
N GLY A 480 6.29 -4.71 32.20
CA GLY A 480 5.86 -6.10 32.39
C GLY A 480 4.75 -6.58 31.44
N TYR A 481 4.35 -5.81 30.42
CA TYR A 481 3.35 -6.26 29.45
C TYR A 481 3.86 -7.39 28.56
N ILE A 482 5.13 -7.31 28.12
CA ILE A 482 5.75 -8.31 27.24
C ILE A 482 6.70 -9.20 28.03
N ASP A 483 6.59 -10.52 27.85
CA ASP A 483 7.53 -11.48 28.43
C ASP A 483 8.89 -11.43 27.70
N PRO A 484 10.00 -11.13 28.40
CA PRO A 484 11.32 -11.19 27.80
C PRO A 484 11.73 -12.58 27.32
N ASP A 485 11.18 -13.65 27.90
CA ASP A 485 11.53 -15.03 27.60
C ASP A 485 10.58 -15.71 26.60
N TYR A 486 9.44 -15.10 26.26
CA TYR A 486 8.41 -15.70 25.38
C TYR A 486 8.14 -14.92 24.09
N PHE A 487 8.95 -13.93 23.73
CA PHE A 487 8.75 -13.17 22.48
C PHE A 487 8.89 -14.07 21.22
N LEU A 488 7.87 -14.03 20.34
CA LEU A 488 7.70 -14.94 19.19
C LEU A 488 7.74 -16.43 19.57
N GLY A 489 6.93 -16.82 20.56
CA GLY A 489 6.92 -18.17 21.10
C GLY A 489 8.24 -18.59 21.76
N GLY A 490 9.01 -17.63 22.28
CA GLY A 490 10.31 -17.85 22.92
C GLY A 490 11.49 -18.05 21.96
N ARG A 491 11.30 -17.84 20.65
CA ARG A 491 12.39 -17.92 19.66
C ARG A 491 13.39 -16.77 19.81
N ILE A 492 12.94 -15.62 20.30
CA ILE A 492 13.78 -14.45 20.54
C ILE A 492 13.71 -14.12 22.03
N LYS A 493 14.88 -14.06 22.68
CA LYS A 493 14.99 -13.60 24.06
C LYS A 493 15.26 -12.10 24.09
N LEU A 494 14.47 -11.34 24.83
CA LEU A 494 14.62 -9.91 25.00
C LEU A 494 15.52 -9.59 26.21
N ALA A 495 16.39 -8.61 26.04
CA ALA A 495 17.28 -8.10 27.06
C ALA A 495 16.59 -6.98 27.87
N ALA A 496 15.75 -7.36 28.85
CA ALA A 496 15.02 -6.40 29.68
C ALA A 496 15.92 -5.36 30.38
N ALA A 497 17.13 -5.74 30.77
CA ALA A 497 18.10 -4.82 31.36
C ALA A 497 18.55 -3.71 30.39
N LEU A 498 18.67 -4.00 29.09
CA LEU A 498 19.00 -3.00 28.08
C LEU A 498 17.83 -2.04 27.83
N ALA A 499 16.59 -2.55 27.89
CA ALA A 499 15.38 -1.72 27.82
C ALA A 499 15.33 -0.72 28.97
N ALA A 500 15.49 -1.20 30.21
CA ALA A 500 15.49 -0.38 31.41
C ALA A 500 16.62 0.67 31.38
N GLU A 501 17.81 0.30 30.92
CA GLU A 501 18.95 1.20 30.81
C GLU A 501 18.74 2.31 29.75
N ALA A 502 18.16 1.96 28.59
CA ALA A 502 17.83 2.93 27.55
C ALA A 502 16.77 3.94 28.04
N VAL A 503 15.71 3.45 28.70
CA VAL A 503 14.66 4.32 29.29
C VAL A 503 15.26 5.21 30.39
N ARG A 504 16.09 4.63 31.28
CA ARG A 504 16.75 5.36 32.37
C ARG A 504 17.57 6.53 31.85
N THR A 505 18.52 6.25 30.97
CA THR A 505 19.54 7.22 30.55
C THR A 505 19.00 8.29 29.60
N ARG A 506 18.01 7.95 28.76
CA ARG A 506 17.52 8.86 27.71
C ARG A 506 16.23 9.59 28.05
N VAL A 507 15.43 9.09 29.01
CA VAL A 507 14.14 9.68 29.36
C VAL A 507 14.03 9.97 30.86
N ALA A 508 14.26 8.96 31.71
CA ALA A 508 14.02 9.09 33.15
C ALA A 508 14.95 10.11 33.82
N GLU A 509 16.28 9.99 33.65
CA GLU A 509 17.26 10.91 34.23
C GLU A 509 17.12 12.35 33.70
N PRO A 510 16.94 12.59 32.38
CA PRO A 510 16.71 13.95 31.87
C PRO A 510 15.44 14.64 32.40
N LEU A 511 14.38 13.88 32.69
CA LEU A 511 13.12 14.42 33.20
C LEU A 511 13.03 14.43 34.73
N GLY A 512 13.97 13.75 35.42
CA GLY A 512 13.95 13.61 36.88
C GLY A 512 12.86 12.68 37.38
N MET A 513 12.60 11.61 36.63
CA MET A 513 11.58 10.59 36.91
C MET A 513 12.23 9.24 37.20
N THR A 514 11.48 8.31 37.77
CA THR A 514 11.89 6.90 37.85
C THR A 514 11.79 6.22 36.48
N VAL A 515 12.45 5.07 36.32
CA VAL A 515 12.38 4.27 35.08
C VAL A 515 10.95 3.83 34.79
N ASP A 516 10.24 3.40 35.84
CA ASP A 516 8.85 2.95 35.79
C ASP A 516 7.91 4.07 35.31
N GLU A 517 8.02 5.28 35.88
CA GLU A 517 7.26 6.46 35.47
C GLU A 517 7.56 6.85 34.01
N ALA A 518 8.84 6.85 33.63
CA ALA A 518 9.26 7.16 32.27
C ALA A 518 8.68 6.16 31.26
N ALA A 519 8.77 4.86 31.54
CA ALA A 519 8.21 3.82 30.68
C ALA A 519 6.68 3.95 30.57
N TRP A 520 5.99 4.21 31.68
CA TRP A 520 4.55 4.42 31.68
C TRP A 520 4.15 5.62 30.82
N HIS A 521 4.88 6.74 30.91
CA HIS A 521 4.63 7.91 30.08
C HIS A 521 4.89 7.68 28.58
N ILE A 522 5.90 6.88 28.23
CA ILE A 522 6.15 6.48 26.83
C ILE A 522 4.93 5.74 26.28
N ARG A 523 4.45 4.72 27.01
CA ARG A 523 3.28 3.92 26.63
C ARG A 523 2.00 4.76 26.57
N HIS A 524 1.73 5.55 27.61
CA HIS A 524 0.54 6.39 27.67
C HIS A 524 0.49 7.43 26.55
N GLN A 525 1.64 8.02 26.19
CA GLN A 525 1.72 9.00 25.11
C GLN A 525 1.46 8.35 23.75
N ILE A 526 2.02 7.17 23.47
CA ILE A 526 1.78 6.51 22.18
C ILE A 526 0.32 6.04 22.04
N ASP A 527 -0.28 5.51 23.11
CA ASP A 527 -1.69 5.14 23.14
C ASP A 527 -2.59 6.35 22.88
N GLY A 528 -2.27 7.50 23.48
CA GLY A 528 -2.96 8.76 23.26
C GLY A 528 -2.85 9.29 21.83
N ILE A 529 -1.66 9.20 21.21
CA ILE A 529 -1.45 9.58 19.81
C ILE A 529 -2.30 8.71 18.89
N MET A 530 -2.26 7.39 19.08
CA MET A 530 -3.05 6.44 18.29
C MET A 530 -4.54 6.69 18.47
N GLY A 531 -5.04 6.73 19.70
CA GLY A 531 -6.47 6.87 19.95
C GLY A 531 -7.06 8.22 19.54
N GLN A 532 -6.32 9.32 19.69
CA GLN A 532 -6.74 10.63 19.18
C GLN A 532 -6.90 10.63 17.67
N GLU A 533 -5.98 9.98 16.95
CA GLU A 533 -6.04 9.88 15.51
C GLU A 533 -7.22 8.99 15.08
N LEU A 534 -7.42 7.84 15.73
CA LEU A 534 -8.60 6.99 15.52
C LEU A 534 -9.90 7.76 15.71
N TYR A 535 -10.04 8.51 16.81
CA TYR A 535 -11.19 9.36 17.08
C TYR A 535 -11.43 10.35 15.93
N MET A 536 -10.37 11.05 15.49
CA MET A 536 -10.48 12.03 14.41
C MET A 536 -10.86 11.37 13.08
N ARG A 537 -10.28 10.21 12.73
CA ARG A 537 -10.61 9.50 11.47
C ARG A 537 -12.04 9.03 11.46
N THR A 538 -12.51 8.41 12.55
CA THR A 538 -13.90 7.98 12.65
C THR A 538 -14.85 9.18 12.51
N ALA A 539 -14.65 10.23 13.31
CA ALA A 539 -15.53 11.40 13.29
C ALA A 539 -15.52 12.14 11.93
N LEU A 540 -14.36 12.32 11.30
CA LEU A 540 -14.24 13.10 10.05
C LEU A 540 -14.58 12.30 8.79
N ASN A 541 -14.34 10.99 8.77
CA ASN A 541 -14.47 10.17 7.56
C ASN A 541 -15.75 9.35 7.50
N SER A 542 -16.28 8.90 8.65
CA SER A 542 -17.57 8.20 8.67
C SER A 542 -18.74 9.11 9.02
N GLY A 543 -18.48 10.25 9.70
CA GLY A 543 -19.55 11.10 10.25
C GLY A 543 -20.29 10.45 11.42
N SER A 544 -19.73 9.39 12.01
CA SER A 544 -20.37 8.55 13.03
C SER A 544 -19.67 8.67 14.39
N ASP A 545 -20.35 8.19 15.43
CA ASP A 545 -19.84 8.16 16.80
C ASP A 545 -18.89 6.96 17.00
N PRO A 546 -17.63 7.16 17.43
CA PRO A 546 -16.69 6.07 17.72
C PRO A 546 -17.20 5.00 18.69
N ARG A 547 -18.15 5.34 19.56
CA ARG A 547 -18.76 4.40 20.51
C ARG A 547 -19.61 3.32 19.83
N GLU A 548 -20.02 3.54 18.58
CA GLU A 548 -20.75 2.58 17.77
C GLU A 548 -19.83 1.59 17.03
N PHE A 549 -18.51 1.78 17.12
CA PHE A 549 -17.52 0.94 16.45
C PHE A 549 -17.01 -0.18 17.35
N THR A 550 -16.66 -1.28 16.71
CA THR A 550 -15.80 -2.32 17.30
C THR A 550 -14.40 -2.17 16.75
N ALA A 551 -13.38 -2.06 17.61
CA ALA A 551 -11.99 -2.02 17.17
C ALA A 551 -11.45 -3.43 16.95
N PHE A 552 -10.87 -3.70 15.78
CA PHE A 552 -10.15 -4.94 15.50
C PHE A 552 -8.67 -4.67 15.71
N ALA A 553 -8.11 -5.20 16.80
CA ALA A 553 -6.71 -5.00 17.14
C ALA A 553 -5.87 -6.13 16.57
N VAL A 554 -5.07 -5.79 15.56
CA VAL A 554 -4.23 -6.72 14.80
C VAL A 554 -2.80 -6.21 14.76
N GLY A 555 -1.90 -7.00 14.15
CA GLY A 555 -0.47 -6.77 14.21
C GLY A 555 0.13 -7.30 15.51
N GLY A 556 1.46 -7.41 15.56
CA GLY A 556 2.16 -7.98 16.72
C GLY A 556 2.06 -7.11 17.98
N ALA A 557 1.92 -5.79 17.83
CA ALA A 557 1.81 -4.84 18.94
C ALA A 557 0.39 -4.31 19.14
N GLY A 558 -0.57 -4.62 18.26
CA GLY A 558 -1.92 -4.06 18.36
C GLY A 558 -2.64 -4.51 19.63
N PRO A 559 -2.79 -5.85 19.85
CA PRO A 559 -3.49 -6.38 21.02
C PRO A 559 -2.97 -5.88 22.38
N VAL A 560 -1.66 -5.57 22.49
CA VAL A 560 -1.08 -5.15 23.77
C VAL A 560 -1.42 -3.68 24.07
N HIS A 561 -1.61 -2.84 23.06
CA HIS A 561 -2.00 -1.44 23.20
C HIS A 561 -3.51 -1.20 23.08
N ALA A 562 -4.28 -2.23 22.70
CA ALA A 562 -5.67 -2.10 22.29
C ALA A 562 -6.57 -1.39 23.30
N ALA A 563 -6.53 -1.82 24.56
CA ALA A 563 -7.31 -1.17 25.61
C ALA A 563 -6.85 0.29 25.82
N GLY A 564 -5.56 0.59 25.69
CA GLY A 564 -5.00 1.92 25.87
C GLY A 564 -5.50 2.91 24.84
N TYR A 565 -5.33 2.64 23.54
CA TYR A 565 -5.79 3.56 22.50
C TYR A 565 -7.32 3.58 22.38
N ALA A 566 -8.02 2.51 22.75
CA ALA A 566 -9.49 2.48 22.73
C ALA A 566 -10.10 3.48 23.72
N GLU A 567 -9.48 3.69 24.89
CA GLU A 567 -9.90 4.72 25.86
C GLU A 567 -9.87 6.14 25.25
N PHE A 568 -8.80 6.48 24.53
CA PHE A 568 -8.67 7.77 23.86
C PHE A 568 -9.56 7.90 22.62
N ALA A 569 -9.86 6.77 21.97
CA ALA A 569 -10.75 6.72 20.81
C ALA A 569 -12.25 6.69 21.18
N ASP A 570 -12.59 6.52 22.48
CA ASP A 570 -13.95 6.28 22.99
C ASP A 570 -14.61 5.00 22.43
N VAL A 571 -13.79 3.96 22.20
CA VAL A 571 -14.24 2.63 21.74
C VAL A 571 -14.40 1.69 22.93
N ARG A 572 -15.51 0.96 23.01
CA ARG A 572 -15.86 0.12 24.18
C ARG A 572 -15.73 -1.38 23.95
N ARG A 573 -15.59 -1.80 22.71
CA ARG A 573 -15.47 -3.21 22.31
C ARG A 573 -14.29 -3.38 21.39
N ILE A 574 -13.44 -4.34 21.71
CA ILE A 574 -12.26 -4.71 20.93
C ILE A 574 -12.34 -6.19 20.61
N ALA A 575 -12.09 -6.53 19.35
CA ALA A 575 -11.89 -7.89 18.87
C ALA A 575 -10.38 -8.14 18.69
N LEU A 576 -9.93 -9.30 19.14
CA LEU A 576 -8.56 -9.80 19.11
C LEU A 576 -8.55 -11.12 18.32
N PRO A 577 -8.34 -11.07 16.98
CA PRO A 577 -8.29 -12.27 16.16
C PRO A 577 -7.13 -13.18 16.60
N PRO A 578 -7.29 -14.52 16.57
CA PRO A 578 -6.24 -15.45 17.03
C PRO A 578 -4.97 -15.42 16.17
N PHE A 579 -5.08 -14.94 14.94
CA PHE A 579 -3.98 -14.72 13.99
C PHE A 579 -3.66 -13.22 13.83
N ALA A 580 -3.83 -12.41 14.88
CA ALA A 580 -3.60 -10.97 14.86
C ALA A 580 -2.25 -10.59 14.22
N GLY A 581 -1.17 -11.32 14.51
CA GLY A 581 0.16 -11.05 13.96
C GLY A 581 0.37 -11.47 12.49
N ALA A 582 -0.59 -12.15 11.87
CA ALA A 582 -0.62 -12.55 10.45
C ALA A 582 -1.88 -12.05 9.71
N PHE A 583 -2.55 -11.04 10.27
CA PHE A 583 -3.86 -10.58 9.79
C PHE A 583 -3.83 -9.99 8.38
N GLY A 584 -2.73 -9.33 7.98
CA GLY A 584 -2.56 -8.83 6.61
C GLY A 584 -2.65 -9.97 5.58
N ALA A 585 -1.95 -11.08 5.85
CA ALA A 585 -1.98 -12.28 5.02
C ALA A 585 -3.37 -12.95 5.01
N PHE A 586 -4.07 -13.01 6.15
CA PHE A 586 -5.48 -13.43 6.19
C PHE A 586 -6.35 -12.53 5.31
N GLY A 587 -6.16 -11.22 5.41
CA GLY A 587 -6.88 -10.23 4.61
C GLY A 587 -6.73 -10.45 3.12
N THR A 588 -5.55 -10.87 2.64
CA THR A 588 -5.36 -11.20 1.21
C THR A 588 -6.26 -12.36 0.75
N LEU A 589 -6.49 -13.38 1.60
CA LEU A 589 -7.38 -14.50 1.30
C LEU A 589 -8.87 -14.13 1.32
N SER A 590 -9.23 -13.02 1.97
CA SER A 590 -10.61 -12.53 2.08
C SER A 590 -11.03 -11.62 0.92
N MET A 591 -10.08 -11.22 0.06
CA MET A 591 -10.31 -10.28 -1.04
C MET A 591 -10.89 -10.95 -2.28
N ASP A 592 -11.92 -10.32 -2.86
CA ASP A 592 -12.44 -10.72 -4.16
C ASP A 592 -11.54 -10.25 -5.30
N LEU A 593 -11.64 -10.93 -6.43
CA LEU A 593 -11.05 -10.42 -7.66
C LEU A 593 -11.81 -9.16 -8.06
N VAL A 594 -11.11 -8.04 -8.23
CA VAL A 594 -11.75 -6.78 -8.63
C VAL A 594 -10.95 -6.15 -9.76
N GLN A 595 -11.60 -5.80 -10.87
CA GLN A 595 -11.04 -4.92 -11.89
C GLN A 595 -11.83 -3.61 -11.94
N THR A 596 -11.12 -2.49 -11.89
CA THR A 596 -11.72 -1.16 -11.87
C THR A 596 -11.38 -0.43 -13.15
N TYR A 597 -12.41 0.04 -13.85
CA TYR A 597 -12.29 0.84 -15.06
C TYR A 597 -12.91 2.21 -14.81
N GLU A 598 -12.24 3.26 -15.23
CA GLU A 598 -12.65 4.64 -14.97
C GLU A 598 -12.61 5.47 -16.24
N LYS A 599 -13.54 6.41 -16.37
CA LYS A 599 -13.57 7.38 -17.47
C LYS A 599 -14.02 8.75 -16.96
N GLY A 600 -13.13 9.73 -17.05
CA GLY A 600 -13.39 11.10 -16.65
C GLY A 600 -14.23 11.83 -17.69
N ARG A 601 -15.52 12.03 -17.40
CA ARG A 601 -16.45 12.74 -18.28
C ARG A 601 -17.30 13.70 -17.47
N LYS A 602 -17.30 14.98 -17.86
CA LYS A 602 -18.22 15.97 -17.30
C LYS A 602 -19.56 15.89 -18.01
N VAL A 603 -20.59 15.41 -17.32
CA VAL A 603 -21.97 15.36 -17.82
C VAL A 603 -22.87 16.12 -16.86
N VAL A 604 -23.53 17.17 -17.35
CA VAL A 604 -24.49 17.93 -16.53
C VAL A 604 -25.84 17.21 -16.61
N ILE A 605 -26.27 16.60 -15.51
CA ILE A 605 -27.55 15.87 -15.47
C ILE A 605 -28.73 16.79 -15.16
N ARG A 606 -28.46 17.92 -14.48
CA ARG A 606 -29.44 18.94 -14.12
C ARG A 606 -28.79 20.31 -14.13
N MET A 607 -29.34 21.23 -14.90
CA MET A 607 -28.81 22.60 -15.02
C MET A 607 -29.09 23.45 -13.76
N PRO A 608 -28.21 24.40 -13.40
CA PRO A 608 -28.48 25.34 -12.33
C PRO A 608 -29.79 26.11 -12.55
N GLY A 609 -30.63 26.19 -11.51
CA GLY A 609 -31.95 26.83 -11.57
C GLY A 609 -33.04 26.04 -12.30
N SER A 610 -32.72 24.88 -12.89
CA SER A 610 -33.70 23.98 -13.50
C SER A 610 -34.24 22.98 -12.49
N THR A 611 -35.47 22.51 -12.69
CA THR A 611 -36.03 21.31 -12.03
C THR A 611 -36.06 20.10 -12.96
N GLU A 612 -35.77 20.31 -14.25
CA GLU A 612 -35.77 19.27 -15.27
C GLU A 612 -34.37 18.65 -15.41
N PHE A 613 -34.36 17.34 -15.66
CA PHE A 613 -33.16 16.55 -15.98
C PHE A 613 -32.97 16.51 -17.49
N ASP A 614 -31.72 16.60 -17.95
CA ASP A 614 -31.40 16.56 -19.38
C ASP A 614 -31.43 15.12 -19.91
N PRO A 615 -32.37 14.72 -20.78
CA PRO A 615 -32.42 13.37 -21.31
C PRO A 615 -31.17 12.98 -22.10
N ALA A 616 -30.52 13.95 -22.76
CA ALA A 616 -29.30 13.69 -23.52
C ALA A 616 -28.11 13.34 -22.60
N ALA A 617 -28.18 13.69 -21.31
CA ALA A 617 -27.18 13.28 -20.33
C ALA A 617 -27.17 11.76 -20.14
N ALA A 618 -28.32 11.11 -20.21
CA ALA A 618 -28.42 9.65 -20.12
C ALA A 618 -27.71 8.97 -21.30
N ASP A 619 -27.95 9.45 -22.53
CA ASP A 619 -27.31 8.91 -23.74
C ASP A 619 -25.79 9.02 -23.68
N VAL A 620 -25.27 10.17 -23.22
CA VAL A 620 -23.82 10.37 -23.04
C VAL A 620 -23.27 9.41 -22.00
N LEU A 621 -23.92 9.28 -20.83
CA LEU A 621 -23.47 8.36 -19.79
C LEU A 621 -23.48 6.90 -20.28
N ASN A 622 -24.51 6.49 -21.00
CA ASN A 622 -24.64 5.15 -21.55
C ASN A 622 -23.51 4.82 -22.55
N GLY A 623 -23.11 5.78 -23.39
CA GLY A 623 -21.95 5.61 -24.27
C GLY A 623 -20.64 5.37 -23.50
N GLU A 624 -20.39 6.13 -22.43
CA GLU A 624 -19.20 5.92 -21.60
C GLU A 624 -19.26 4.57 -20.86
N ILE A 625 -20.44 4.17 -20.36
CA ILE A 625 -20.62 2.87 -19.69
C ILE A 625 -20.36 1.71 -20.65
N GLU A 626 -20.83 1.81 -21.90
CA GLU A 626 -20.61 0.78 -22.93
C GLU A 626 -19.12 0.59 -23.25
N GLU A 627 -18.35 1.68 -23.37
CA GLU A 627 -16.89 1.60 -23.55
C GLU A 627 -16.18 0.87 -22.40
N LEU A 628 -16.61 1.13 -21.16
CA LEU A 628 -16.08 0.44 -19.98
C LEU A 628 -16.47 -1.04 -19.96
N LEU A 629 -17.70 -1.39 -20.32
CA LEU A 629 -18.16 -2.78 -20.41
C LEU A 629 -17.40 -3.57 -21.49
N VAL A 630 -17.10 -2.97 -22.65
CA VAL A 630 -16.27 -3.60 -23.69
C VAL A 630 -14.86 -3.87 -23.16
N SER A 631 -14.26 -2.90 -22.47
CA SER A 631 -12.92 -3.06 -21.87
C SER A 631 -12.91 -4.17 -20.81
N ALA A 632 -13.93 -4.18 -19.93
CA ALA A 632 -14.13 -5.21 -18.93
C ALA A 632 -14.28 -6.61 -19.55
N GLY A 633 -15.12 -6.75 -20.58
CA GLY A 633 -15.37 -8.03 -21.23
C GLY A 633 -14.11 -8.66 -21.84
N ARG A 634 -13.23 -7.85 -22.43
CA ARG A 634 -11.93 -8.32 -22.93
C ARG A 634 -11.07 -8.89 -21.81
N ASP A 635 -10.95 -8.13 -20.72
CA ASP A 635 -10.04 -8.48 -19.63
C ASP A 635 -10.57 -9.68 -18.82
N ILE A 636 -11.90 -9.81 -18.64
CA ILE A 636 -12.58 -11.01 -18.08
C ILE A 636 -12.22 -12.26 -18.90
N ALA A 637 -12.34 -12.18 -20.23
CA ALA A 637 -12.06 -13.30 -21.12
C ALA A 637 -10.57 -13.72 -21.07
N GLU A 638 -9.66 -12.74 -21.00
CA GLU A 638 -8.22 -13.01 -20.91
C GLU A 638 -7.78 -13.54 -19.53
N GLU A 639 -8.45 -13.14 -18.43
CA GLU A 639 -8.22 -13.72 -17.10
C GLU A 639 -8.88 -15.10 -16.93
N GLY A 640 -9.66 -15.56 -17.91
CA GLY A 640 -10.36 -16.85 -17.87
C GLY A 640 -11.48 -16.91 -16.84
N LEU A 641 -12.04 -15.75 -16.47
CA LEU A 641 -13.17 -15.66 -15.58
C LEU A 641 -14.44 -16.03 -16.33
N ASP A 642 -15.31 -16.77 -15.66
CA ASP A 642 -16.65 -17.02 -16.18
C ASP A 642 -17.47 -15.71 -16.14
N PRO A 643 -17.93 -15.19 -17.29
CA PRO A 643 -18.74 -13.97 -17.34
C PRO A 643 -20.03 -14.07 -16.51
N ASP A 644 -20.57 -15.27 -16.33
CA ASP A 644 -21.78 -15.50 -15.51
C ASP A 644 -21.48 -15.52 -14.00
N ALA A 645 -20.20 -15.62 -13.62
CA ALA A 645 -19.74 -15.62 -12.22
C ALA A 645 -19.18 -14.25 -11.77
N VAL A 646 -19.24 -13.24 -12.63
CA VAL A 646 -18.84 -11.86 -12.27
C VAL A 646 -20.06 -10.97 -12.03
N SER A 647 -19.89 -10.02 -11.12
CA SER A 647 -20.86 -8.95 -10.88
C SER A 647 -20.27 -7.61 -11.28
N PHE A 648 -21.14 -6.71 -11.72
CA PHE A 648 -20.76 -5.37 -12.14
C PHE A 648 -21.36 -4.35 -11.18
N VAL A 649 -20.53 -3.46 -10.65
CA VAL A 649 -20.95 -2.35 -9.79
C VAL A 649 -20.57 -1.05 -10.48
N LEU A 650 -21.59 -0.27 -10.86
CA LEU A 650 -21.42 1.04 -11.47
C LEU A 650 -21.47 2.14 -10.40
N GLU A 651 -20.44 2.97 -10.35
CA GLU A 651 -20.35 4.13 -9.47
C GLU A 651 -20.22 5.40 -10.34
N LEU A 652 -21.02 6.42 -10.02
CA LEU A 652 -20.99 7.71 -10.68
C LEU A 652 -20.50 8.76 -9.69
N GLN A 653 -19.38 9.41 -10.01
CA GLN A 653 -18.84 10.46 -9.17
C GLN A 653 -19.57 11.77 -9.46
N MET A 654 -20.36 12.24 -8.49
CA MET A 654 -21.29 13.37 -8.64
C MET A 654 -20.90 14.57 -7.79
N SER A 655 -21.28 15.77 -8.24
CA SER A 655 -21.17 17.02 -7.48
C SER A 655 -22.32 17.96 -7.82
N TYR A 656 -22.65 18.88 -6.91
CA TYR A 656 -23.48 20.02 -7.29
C TYR A 656 -22.73 20.94 -8.25
N GLY A 657 -23.46 21.75 -9.02
CA GLY A 657 -22.87 22.67 -9.99
C GLY A 657 -21.77 23.54 -9.37
N MET A 658 -20.64 23.66 -10.09
CA MET A 658 -19.45 24.43 -9.71
C MET A 658 -18.71 23.98 -8.43
N GLN A 659 -19.21 23.00 -7.69
CA GLN A 659 -18.50 22.45 -6.53
C GLN A 659 -17.29 21.64 -6.95
N ARG A 660 -16.26 21.57 -6.09
CA ARG A 660 -15.10 20.70 -6.32
C ARG A 660 -15.22 19.36 -5.62
N GLN A 661 -15.97 19.32 -4.53
CA GLN A 661 -16.19 18.10 -3.77
C GLN A 661 -17.10 17.17 -4.58
N THR A 662 -16.75 15.90 -4.61
CA THR A 662 -17.52 14.87 -5.27
C THR A 662 -17.83 13.73 -4.29
N LEU A 663 -18.88 12.97 -4.58
CA LEU A 663 -19.22 11.73 -3.92
C LEU A 663 -19.41 10.64 -4.96
N ASP A 664 -18.96 9.43 -4.65
CA ASP A 664 -19.17 8.25 -5.49
C ASP A 664 -20.54 7.67 -5.15
N ILE A 665 -21.48 7.71 -6.12
CA ILE A 665 -22.86 7.29 -5.95
C ILE A 665 -23.10 6.00 -6.72
N PRO A 666 -23.47 4.90 -6.05
CA PRO A 666 -23.74 3.63 -6.73
C PRO A 666 -25.03 3.72 -7.54
N HIS A 667 -24.96 3.26 -8.80
CA HIS A 667 -26.13 3.06 -9.66
C HIS A 667 -26.52 1.58 -9.66
N SER A 668 -27.82 1.29 -9.57
CA SER A 668 -28.33 -0.09 -9.47
C SER A 668 -28.34 -0.85 -10.80
N GLY A 669 -28.06 -0.19 -11.92
CA GLY A 669 -28.03 -0.78 -13.24
C GLY A 669 -26.76 -0.47 -14.00
N LEU A 670 -26.60 -1.10 -15.16
CA LEU A 670 -25.52 -0.83 -16.13
C LEU A 670 -26.00 0.06 -17.30
N HIS A 671 -27.14 0.71 -17.10
CA HIS A 671 -27.77 1.60 -18.07
C HIS A 671 -28.58 2.66 -17.31
N VAL A 672 -28.68 3.85 -17.89
CA VAL A 672 -29.47 4.97 -17.35
C VAL A 672 -30.68 5.18 -18.26
N ASP A 673 -31.88 4.83 -17.78
CA ASP A 673 -33.14 4.87 -18.54
C ASP A 673 -33.78 6.28 -18.54
N GLY A 674 -33.05 7.26 -19.06
CA GLY A 674 -33.54 8.64 -19.25
C GLY A 674 -33.76 9.42 -17.95
N ALA A 675 -34.72 10.35 -17.98
CA ALA A 675 -34.87 11.37 -16.92
C ALA A 675 -35.30 10.82 -15.54
N ALA A 676 -36.04 9.71 -15.50
CA ALA A 676 -36.52 9.13 -14.24
C ALA A 676 -35.36 8.52 -13.43
N ASP A 677 -34.46 7.82 -14.10
CA ASP A 677 -33.23 7.28 -13.50
C ASP A 677 -32.29 8.39 -13.05
N LEU A 678 -32.13 9.44 -13.86
CA LEU A 678 -31.36 10.63 -13.47
C LEU A 678 -31.92 11.30 -12.21
N SER A 679 -33.25 11.34 -12.06
CA SER A 679 -33.90 11.83 -10.84
C SER A 679 -33.59 10.96 -9.64
N THR A 680 -33.71 9.64 -9.78
CA THR A 680 -33.42 8.68 -8.71
C THR A 680 -31.95 8.76 -8.27
N LEU A 681 -31.04 8.85 -9.24
CA LEU A 681 -29.62 9.05 -9.00
C LEU A 681 -29.33 10.37 -8.27
N PHE A 682 -30.00 11.45 -8.68
CA PHE A 682 -29.89 12.74 -8.02
C PHE A 682 -30.39 12.70 -6.58
N ASP A 683 -31.52 12.04 -6.30
CA ASP A 683 -32.03 11.88 -4.93
C ASP A 683 -31.08 11.06 -4.05
N ARG A 684 -30.49 9.97 -4.58
CA ARG A 684 -29.43 9.22 -3.89
C ARG A 684 -28.22 10.09 -3.59
N PHE A 685 -27.79 10.92 -4.54
CA PHE A 685 -26.70 11.86 -4.35
C PHE A 685 -27.00 12.88 -3.25
N GLN A 686 -28.21 13.46 -3.23
CA GLN A 686 -28.61 14.43 -2.21
C GLN A 686 -28.57 13.81 -0.80
N ASN A 687 -29.11 12.61 -0.64
CA ASN A 687 -29.12 11.89 0.64
C ASN A 687 -27.69 11.58 1.09
N ALA A 688 -26.87 11.00 0.21
CA ALA A 688 -25.46 10.70 0.53
C ALA A 688 -24.65 11.96 0.90
N TYR A 689 -24.98 13.11 0.28
CA TYR A 689 -24.37 14.39 0.59
C TYR A 689 -24.82 14.91 1.96
N ALA A 690 -26.12 14.83 2.26
CA ALA A 690 -26.67 15.18 3.57
C ALA A 690 -26.09 14.32 4.70
N ASP A 691 -25.95 13.00 4.48
CA ASP A 691 -25.36 12.09 5.46
C ASP A 691 -23.88 12.41 5.72
N SER A 692 -23.13 12.80 4.68
CA SER A 692 -21.70 13.06 4.80
C SER A 692 -21.37 14.45 5.37
N PHE A 693 -22.20 15.46 5.09
CA PHE A 693 -21.89 16.87 5.38
C PHE A 693 -22.97 17.61 6.19
N GLY A 694 -24.08 16.94 6.51
CA GLY A 694 -25.25 17.47 7.21
C GLY A 694 -26.37 17.94 6.26
N GLU A 695 -27.62 17.76 6.68
CA GLU A 695 -28.86 18.14 5.96
C GLU A 695 -28.81 19.53 5.30
N GLY A 696 -28.33 20.56 6.02
CA GLY A 696 -28.28 21.95 5.53
C GLY A 696 -27.16 22.26 4.53
N SER A 697 -26.35 21.27 4.13
CA SER A 697 -25.23 21.44 3.20
C SER A 697 -25.58 21.15 1.73
N THR A 698 -26.78 20.62 1.48
CA THR A 698 -27.27 20.30 0.14
C THR A 698 -27.61 21.57 -0.66
N SER A 699 -27.40 21.55 -1.98
CA SER A 699 -27.66 22.72 -2.86
C SER A 699 -28.28 22.29 -4.21
N PRO A 700 -29.50 21.71 -4.18
CA PRO A 700 -30.16 21.23 -5.41
C PRO A 700 -30.38 22.32 -6.46
N GLU A 701 -30.54 23.57 -6.07
CA GLU A 701 -30.69 24.73 -6.95
C GLU A 701 -29.46 24.99 -7.83
N SER A 702 -28.28 24.53 -7.39
CA SER A 702 -27.04 24.63 -8.17
C SER A 702 -26.97 23.61 -9.31
N GLY A 703 -27.95 22.70 -9.43
CA GLY A 703 -27.91 21.60 -10.38
C GLY A 703 -26.89 20.54 -9.99
N ALA A 704 -26.70 19.52 -10.84
CA ALA A 704 -25.78 18.43 -10.59
C ALA A 704 -25.05 17.99 -11.87
N GLU A 705 -23.82 17.53 -11.66
CA GLU A 705 -22.96 17.01 -12.72
C GLU A 705 -22.25 15.72 -12.27
N VAL A 706 -22.19 14.75 -13.19
CA VAL A 706 -21.30 13.59 -13.12
C VAL A 706 -19.93 14.00 -13.66
N ARG A 707 -18.86 13.54 -13.01
CA ARG A 707 -17.46 13.84 -13.37
C ARG A 707 -16.62 12.63 -13.72
N LEU A 708 -17.02 11.46 -13.24
CA LEU A 708 -16.35 10.19 -13.45
C LEU A 708 -17.40 9.10 -13.54
N VAL A 709 -17.23 8.20 -14.50
CA VAL A 709 -17.93 6.92 -14.55
C VAL A 709 -16.92 5.85 -14.13
N ARG A 710 -17.25 5.05 -13.12
CA ARG A 710 -16.42 3.95 -12.64
C ARG A 710 -17.20 2.64 -12.71
N LEU A 711 -16.61 1.64 -13.32
CA LEU A 711 -17.12 0.28 -13.38
C LEU A 711 -16.19 -0.65 -12.60
N ASN A 712 -16.71 -1.26 -11.55
CA ASN A 712 -16.02 -2.32 -10.81
C ASN A 712 -16.58 -3.67 -11.26
N VAL A 713 -15.71 -4.53 -11.80
CA VAL A 713 -16.01 -5.93 -12.09
C VAL A 713 -15.53 -6.76 -10.92
N ILE A 714 -16.42 -7.51 -10.29
CA ILE A 714 -16.14 -8.28 -9.08
C ILE A 714 -16.36 -9.76 -9.40
N GLY A 715 -15.27 -10.52 -9.41
CA GLY A 715 -15.30 -11.98 -9.40
C GLY A 715 -15.27 -12.47 -7.96
N ALA A 716 -16.36 -13.07 -7.50
CA ALA A 716 -16.46 -13.55 -6.12
C ALA A 716 -15.39 -14.61 -5.85
N SER A 717 -14.63 -14.41 -4.78
CA SER A 717 -13.72 -15.42 -4.25
C SER A 717 -14.45 -16.27 -3.22
N GLU A 718 -14.01 -17.52 -3.05
CA GLU A 718 -14.50 -18.33 -1.93
C GLU A 718 -14.06 -17.66 -0.61
N LYS A 719 -15.03 -17.24 0.20
CA LYS A 719 -14.72 -16.63 1.50
C LYS A 719 -14.18 -17.67 2.46
N LEU A 720 -13.19 -17.28 3.25
CA LEU A 720 -12.67 -18.11 4.33
C LEU A 720 -13.66 -18.06 5.50
N ALA A 721 -14.21 -19.21 5.87
CA ALA A 721 -14.95 -19.36 7.12
C ALA A 721 -13.96 -19.62 8.25
N LEU A 722 -14.13 -18.96 9.41
CA LEU A 722 -13.32 -19.30 10.57
C LEU A 722 -13.71 -20.69 11.09
N PRO A 723 -12.72 -21.53 11.49
CA PRO A 723 -13.04 -22.79 12.14
C PRO A 723 -13.83 -22.51 13.42
N SER A 724 -14.93 -23.24 13.62
CA SER A 724 -15.73 -23.18 14.84
C SER A 724 -15.39 -24.37 15.72
N PHE A 725 -15.13 -24.11 16.99
CA PHE A 725 -14.79 -25.09 18.01
C PHE A 725 -15.96 -25.24 18.98
N GLU A 726 -16.22 -26.47 19.43
CA GLU A 726 -17.24 -26.69 20.46
C GLU A 726 -16.94 -25.89 21.73
N ALA A 727 -17.98 -25.26 22.28
CA ALA A 727 -17.88 -24.51 23.53
C ALA A 727 -17.44 -25.45 24.66
N ALA A 728 -16.18 -25.34 25.02
CA ALA A 728 -15.57 -26.01 26.14
C ALA A 728 -14.87 -24.93 26.94
N PRO A 729 -15.58 -24.21 27.84
CA PRO A 729 -15.02 -23.12 28.64
C PRO A 729 -14.07 -23.69 29.68
N ALA A 730 -12.95 -24.21 29.21
CA ALA A 730 -11.84 -24.66 30.01
C ALA A 730 -11.08 -23.40 30.42
N MET A 731 -11.11 -23.12 31.71
CA MET A 731 -10.24 -22.16 32.37
C MET A 731 -9.13 -22.96 33.05
N PRO A 732 -8.02 -23.26 32.35
CA PRO A 732 -6.85 -23.82 33.02
C PRO A 732 -6.36 -22.85 34.11
N PRO A 733 -5.60 -23.32 35.11
CA PRO A 733 -4.89 -22.39 35.98
C PRO A 733 -3.97 -21.48 35.15
N PRO A 734 -3.73 -20.24 35.58
CA PRO A 734 -2.79 -19.37 34.88
C PRO A 734 -1.41 -20.02 34.82
N ILE A 735 -0.71 -19.84 33.71
CA ILE A 735 0.65 -20.36 33.52
C ILE A 735 1.66 -19.70 34.47
N GLY A 736 1.29 -18.55 35.05
CA GLY A 736 2.03 -17.84 36.08
C GLY A 736 1.36 -16.51 36.42
N SER A 737 2.03 -15.74 37.28
CA SER A 737 1.73 -14.32 37.47
C SER A 737 2.94 -13.48 37.05
N ARG A 738 2.68 -12.27 36.58
CA ARG A 738 3.70 -11.27 36.26
C ARG A 738 3.35 -9.95 36.93
N ARG A 739 4.35 -9.26 37.47
CA ARG A 739 4.18 -7.88 37.94
C ARG A 739 4.03 -6.97 36.73
N VAL A 740 2.93 -6.23 36.68
CA VAL A 740 2.63 -5.27 35.62
C VAL A 740 2.27 -3.93 36.24
N LEU A 741 2.77 -2.85 35.65
CA LEU A 741 2.43 -1.49 36.05
C LEU A 741 1.35 -0.93 35.12
N TRP A 742 0.07 -1.13 35.50
CA TRP A 742 -1.09 -0.67 34.75
C TRP A 742 -1.34 0.83 34.92
N GLU A 743 -1.34 1.30 36.17
CA GLU A 743 -1.60 2.69 36.57
C GLU A 743 -0.52 3.15 37.56
N LEU A 744 0.05 4.35 37.35
CA LEU A 744 1.08 4.89 38.25
C LEU A 744 0.57 5.05 39.68
N GLU A 745 -0.69 5.45 39.86
CA GLU A 745 -1.29 5.72 41.17
C GLU A 745 -1.47 4.45 42.03
N ARG A 746 -1.66 3.30 41.37
CA ARG A 746 -1.84 2.00 42.04
C ARG A 746 -0.53 1.24 42.23
N GLY A 747 0.49 1.58 41.43
CA GLY A 747 1.76 0.88 41.43
C GLY A 747 1.66 -0.51 40.78
N TRP A 748 2.66 -1.33 41.05
CA TRP A 748 2.82 -2.66 40.47
C TRP A 748 1.80 -3.67 41.00
N GLU A 749 1.13 -4.38 40.10
CA GLU A 749 0.12 -5.40 40.43
C GLU A 749 0.53 -6.79 39.92
N GLU A 750 0.34 -7.83 40.75
CA GLU A 750 0.48 -9.22 40.31
C GLU A 750 -0.68 -9.57 39.36
N THR A 751 -0.35 -9.84 38.11
CA THR A 751 -1.30 -10.06 37.03
C THR A 751 -1.23 -11.50 36.55
N PRO A 752 -2.35 -12.26 36.52
CA PRO A 752 -2.35 -13.61 35.98
C PRO A 752 -2.06 -13.61 34.47
N VAL A 753 -1.33 -14.62 34.02
CA VAL A 753 -0.97 -14.81 32.61
C VAL A 753 -1.55 -16.13 32.10
N TYR A 754 -2.20 -16.09 30.94
CA TYR A 754 -2.73 -17.26 30.25
C TYR A 754 -2.11 -17.38 28.85
N ARG A 755 -1.95 -18.61 28.37
CA ARG A 755 -1.65 -18.88 26.95
C ARG A 755 -2.96 -18.94 26.18
N LEU A 756 -3.04 -18.26 25.05
CA LEU A 756 -4.24 -18.27 24.21
C LEU A 756 -4.64 -19.71 23.80
N ASP A 757 -3.64 -20.54 23.45
CA ASP A 757 -3.86 -21.92 23.01
C ASP A 757 -4.40 -22.86 24.10
N ASP A 758 -4.18 -22.52 25.37
CA ASP A 758 -4.65 -23.31 26.52
C ASP A 758 -6.09 -22.95 26.92
N LEU A 759 -6.60 -21.80 26.45
CA LEU A 759 -7.96 -21.35 26.72
C LEU A 759 -8.96 -22.07 25.81
N GLY A 760 -10.01 -22.61 26.41
CA GLY A 760 -11.10 -23.21 25.66
C GLY A 760 -12.15 -22.19 25.22
N PRO A 761 -12.85 -22.40 24.09
CA PRO A 761 -13.94 -21.51 23.65
C PRO A 761 -14.99 -21.30 24.76
N GLY A 762 -15.35 -20.04 25.01
CA GLY A 762 -16.21 -19.63 26.12
C GLY A 762 -15.46 -19.21 27.39
N ALA A 763 -14.13 -19.36 27.45
CA ALA A 763 -13.30 -18.84 28.54
C ALA A 763 -13.53 -17.34 28.73
N ALA A 764 -13.68 -16.90 29.98
CA ALA A 764 -13.94 -15.50 30.27
C ALA A 764 -13.43 -15.09 31.65
N MET A 765 -12.97 -13.84 31.76
CA MET A 765 -12.28 -13.34 32.95
C MET A 765 -12.30 -11.80 33.02
N GLU A 766 -12.35 -11.27 34.23
CA GLU A 766 -12.22 -9.84 34.49
C GLU A 766 -10.74 -9.44 34.59
N GLY A 767 -10.39 -8.26 34.06
CA GLY A 767 -9.05 -7.71 34.20
C GLY A 767 -8.68 -7.32 35.66
N PRO A 768 -7.39 -7.20 35.98
CA PRO A 768 -6.26 -7.19 35.05
C PRO A 768 -5.82 -8.60 34.65
N VAL A 769 -5.58 -8.83 33.36
CA VAL A 769 -5.07 -10.11 32.85
C VAL A 769 -4.24 -9.92 31.57
N LEU A 770 -3.25 -10.79 31.37
CA LEU A 770 -2.50 -10.92 30.12
C LEU A 770 -2.82 -12.25 29.42
N ILE A 771 -3.08 -12.18 28.12
CA ILE A 771 -3.32 -13.32 27.24
C ILE A 771 -2.18 -13.36 26.21
N GLU A 772 -1.27 -14.31 26.37
CA GLU A 772 -0.09 -14.43 25.50
C GLU A 772 -0.33 -15.45 24.39
N ALA A 773 -0.26 -15.00 23.14
CA ALA A 773 -0.22 -15.81 21.94
C ALA A 773 1.23 -16.00 21.46
N GLU A 774 1.43 -16.79 20.39
CA GLU A 774 2.78 -16.96 19.80
C GLU A 774 3.37 -15.62 19.33
N ASP A 775 2.55 -14.73 18.77
CA ASP A 775 2.98 -13.54 18.02
C ASP A 775 2.47 -12.20 18.58
N SER A 776 1.68 -12.22 19.65
CA SER A 776 1.02 -11.04 20.23
C SER A 776 0.64 -11.26 21.69
N VAL A 777 0.32 -10.17 22.40
CA VAL A 777 -0.15 -10.21 23.80
C VAL A 777 -1.42 -9.38 23.91
N GLY A 778 -2.55 -10.00 24.25
CA GLY A 778 -3.77 -9.29 24.64
C GLY A 778 -3.65 -8.79 26.08
N ALA A 779 -3.82 -7.49 26.30
CA ALA A 779 -3.76 -6.88 27.63
C ALA A 779 -5.13 -6.31 28.03
N ALA A 780 -5.75 -6.90 29.05
CA ALA A 780 -7.02 -6.43 29.59
C ALA A 780 -6.78 -5.76 30.96
N PRO A 781 -6.84 -4.42 31.05
CA PRO A 781 -6.74 -3.72 32.33
C PRO A 781 -8.02 -3.89 33.18
N ARG A 782 -8.00 -3.35 34.40
CA ARG A 782 -9.20 -3.30 35.27
C ARG A 782 -10.37 -2.62 34.55
N GLY A 783 -11.59 -3.12 34.78
CA GLY A 783 -12.81 -2.62 34.13
C GLY A 783 -13.05 -3.15 32.71
N TRP A 784 -12.08 -3.88 32.15
CA TRP A 784 -12.27 -4.65 30.92
C TRP A 784 -12.53 -6.12 31.24
N TYR A 785 -13.39 -6.72 30.44
CA TYR A 785 -13.74 -8.12 30.52
C TYR A 785 -13.28 -8.84 29.25
N PHE A 786 -12.47 -9.89 29.41
CA PHE A 786 -12.03 -10.73 28.31
C PHE A 786 -12.96 -11.94 28.15
N ARG A 787 -13.32 -12.27 26.91
CA ARG A 787 -14.03 -13.49 26.54
C ARG A 787 -13.47 -14.08 25.25
N LEU A 788 -13.30 -15.40 25.21
CA LEU A 788 -12.98 -16.16 24.00
C LEU A 788 -14.26 -16.79 23.46
N ASP A 789 -14.54 -16.67 22.17
CA ASP A 789 -15.72 -17.28 21.54
C ASP A 789 -15.42 -18.62 20.80
N GLU A 790 -16.43 -19.18 20.14
CA GLU A 790 -16.33 -20.43 19.37
C GLU A 790 -15.31 -20.41 18.22
N HIS A 791 -14.96 -19.24 17.68
CA HIS A 791 -13.95 -19.11 16.62
C HIS A 791 -12.57 -18.74 17.18
N ARG A 792 -12.41 -18.78 18.52
CA ARG A 792 -11.23 -18.31 19.25
C ARG A 792 -10.94 -16.82 19.02
N MET A 793 -11.95 -16.01 18.70
CA MET A 793 -11.84 -14.56 18.74
C MET A 793 -11.86 -14.12 20.19
N GLY A 794 -10.84 -13.35 20.60
CA GLY A 794 -10.82 -12.68 21.89
C GLY A 794 -11.65 -11.41 21.84
N TRP A 795 -12.48 -11.17 22.83
CA TRP A 795 -13.30 -9.97 22.98
C TRP A 795 -12.88 -9.26 24.26
N LEU A 796 -12.48 -7.99 24.15
CA LEU A 796 -12.37 -7.10 25.30
C LEU A 796 -13.56 -6.15 25.30
N GLU A 797 -14.36 -6.20 26.35
CA GLU A 797 -15.53 -5.35 26.52
C GLU A 797 -15.40 -4.54 27.81
N LYS A 798 -15.62 -3.24 27.72
CA LYS A 798 -15.64 -2.37 28.89
C LYS A 798 -17.02 -2.44 29.55
N GLN A 799 -17.06 -2.79 30.83
CA GLN A 799 -18.31 -2.82 31.58
C GLN A 799 -18.85 -1.39 31.77
N THR A 800 -20.12 -1.17 31.44
CA THR A 800 -20.83 0.11 31.64
C THR A 800 -21.20 0.38 33.08
#